data_AF-A0AAD7KW97-F1
#
_entry.id   AF-A0AAD7KW97-F1
#
_cell.length_a   1.000
_cell.length_b   1.000
_cell.length_c   1.000
_cell.angle_alpha   90.00
_cell.angle_beta   90.00
_cell.angle_gamma   90.00
#
_symmetry.space_group_name_H-M   'P 1'
#
loop_
_entity.id
_entity.type
_entity.pdbx_description
1 polymer ?
#
loop_
_entity_poly.entity_id
_entity_poly.type
_entity_poly.pdbx_seq_one_letter_code
_entity_poly.pdbx_strand_id
1 'polypeptide(L)'
;MAGRFGFSSSGSTNMIVTNTPSQDLALANLAFCSPSDLQKFAVPGSKDVYLATIGDSLVLSVAAHESIRSGHIALNSIQRRCARVSAAESISVSRFIPPENFNIALLTLELEFIKKGAKNEQVDAVLLASQLRRRFINQVMTTGQKVLFEYHGNNYSFTVSQAAVEGQEKSNSLERGMISSETYFVFETSRDSGIQIVNQREAASSNIFRQKEFNLETLGIGGLSAEFADIFRRAFASRVFPPHVTSKLGIKHVKGMLLYGPPGTGKTLMARQIGKLLNGKEPKIVNGPEVLSKFVGETEKNVRDLFADAEQDQRTRGDQSDLHVIIFDEIDAICKSRGSTRDGTGVHDSIVNQLLTKIDGVESLNNVLLIGMTNRKDLLDEALLRPGRLEVHVEISLPDENGRLQILQIHTNKMKENSFLSPDVNLQELAARTKNFSGAELEGVVKSAVSFALNRQLSLDDLTKPVDEENIKVTMDDFLHALQEITPSFGASTDDLERCRLNGMVDCGDRHRHIYQRAMLLVEQVKVSRGSPLVSCLLEGPSSSGKTALAATVGIDSDFPYVKIVSAESMIGLHESTKCAQIIKVFEDAYKSPLSVIILDDIERLLEYVAIGPRFSNLISQTLLVLLKRLPPKGKKLLVFGTTSELGFLDSLGFYDAFSVTYHIPTLKTNDAKKVLEQLNVFADEDIDAAAEALDDMPIKKLYMLIEMAAQGEQGGSSEAIYSGKEKIKISHFYDCLQDVVRI
;
A
#
# COMPACT_ATOMS: atom_id res chain seq x y z
N MET A 1 -41.70 6.19 -30.06
CA MET A 1 -41.85 5.39 -31.31
C MET A 1 -41.81 3.92 -30.92
N ALA A 2 -42.88 3.18 -31.22
CA ALA A 2 -43.00 1.76 -30.91
C ALA A 2 -42.09 0.93 -31.82
N GLY A 3 -40.98 0.41 -31.27
CA GLY A 3 -40.09 -0.51 -31.98
C GLY A 3 -40.61 -1.95 -31.91
N ARG A 4 -41.42 -2.34 -32.89
CA ARG A 4 -41.68 -3.75 -33.20
C ARG A 4 -40.38 -4.37 -33.70
N PHE A 5 -39.64 -5.04 -32.82
CA PHE A 5 -38.64 -6.02 -33.26
C PHE A 5 -39.38 -7.22 -33.84
N GLY A 6 -39.33 -7.35 -35.17
CA GLY A 6 -39.94 -8.46 -35.89
C GLY A 6 -39.27 -9.77 -35.54
N PHE A 7 -39.91 -10.57 -34.70
CA PHE A 7 -39.67 -12.00 -34.65
C PHE A 7 -40.12 -12.57 -36.00
N SER A 8 -39.16 -13.06 -36.79
CA SER A 8 -39.46 -13.81 -38.00
C SER A 8 -40.49 -14.90 -37.70
N SER A 9 -41.62 -14.87 -38.41
CA SER A 9 -42.76 -15.76 -38.21
C SER A 9 -42.41 -17.19 -38.63
N SER A 10 -41.81 -17.95 -37.72
CA SER A 10 -41.81 -19.42 -37.80
C SER A 10 -43.19 -19.92 -37.37
N GLY A 11 -43.82 -20.74 -38.22
CA GLY A 11 -45.25 -21.07 -38.19
C GLY A 11 -45.81 -21.35 -36.80
N SER A 12 -46.71 -20.49 -36.33
CA SER A 12 -47.52 -20.76 -35.15
C SER A 12 -48.49 -21.90 -35.48
N THR A 13 -48.53 -22.90 -34.60
CA THR A 13 -49.43 -24.05 -34.73
C THR A 13 -50.44 -23.98 -33.60
N ASN A 14 -51.73 -24.08 -33.92
CA ASN A 14 -52.76 -24.16 -32.88
C ASN A 14 -52.79 -25.59 -32.33
N MET A 15 -52.67 -25.73 -31.01
CA MET A 15 -52.69 -27.00 -30.31
C MET A 15 -53.68 -26.97 -29.14
N ILE A 16 -54.31 -28.11 -28.85
CA ILE A 16 -55.26 -28.26 -27.74
C ILE A 16 -54.51 -28.71 -26.48
N VAL A 17 -54.71 -28.01 -25.37
CA VAL A 17 -54.06 -28.32 -24.08
C VAL A 17 -54.68 -29.57 -23.45
N THR A 18 -53.85 -30.56 -23.11
CA THR A 18 -54.23 -31.77 -22.37
C THR A 18 -53.46 -31.90 -21.06
N ASN A 19 -53.90 -32.80 -20.18
CA ASN A 19 -53.16 -33.10 -18.95
C ASN A 19 -51.95 -34.01 -19.24
N THR A 20 -50.91 -33.91 -18.40
CA THR A 20 -49.76 -34.83 -18.44
C THR A 20 -50.19 -36.28 -18.19
N PRO A 21 -49.64 -37.25 -18.95
CA PRO A 21 -50.10 -38.64 -18.91
C PRO A 21 -49.73 -39.41 -17.62
N SER A 22 -48.68 -39.01 -16.90
CA SER A 22 -48.32 -39.60 -15.61
C SER A 22 -47.86 -38.54 -14.59
N GLN A 23 -47.84 -38.91 -13.30
CA GLN A 23 -47.39 -38.03 -12.21
C GLN A 23 -45.87 -37.80 -12.23
N ASP A 24 -45.08 -38.79 -12.65
CA ASP A 24 -43.61 -38.65 -12.71
C ASP A 24 -43.20 -37.62 -13.78
N LEU A 25 -43.90 -37.62 -14.92
CA LEU A 25 -43.69 -36.65 -16.00
C LEU A 25 -44.10 -35.23 -15.59
N ALA A 26 -44.94 -35.08 -14.56
CA ALA A 26 -45.34 -33.79 -14.02
C ALA A 26 -44.18 -33.08 -13.28
N LEU A 27 -43.17 -33.82 -12.82
CA LEU A 27 -41.98 -33.32 -12.11
C LEU A 27 -40.80 -33.03 -13.06
N ALA A 28 -40.94 -33.26 -14.37
CA ALA A 28 -39.86 -33.08 -15.35
C ALA A 28 -39.76 -31.65 -15.90
N ASN A 29 -40.79 -30.82 -15.67
CA ASN A 29 -40.95 -29.47 -16.23
C ASN A 29 -40.91 -29.41 -17.77
N LEU A 30 -41.28 -30.51 -18.44
CA LEU A 30 -41.38 -30.58 -19.90
C LEU A 30 -42.83 -30.42 -20.37
N ALA A 31 -43.01 -29.89 -21.57
CA ALA A 31 -44.27 -30.00 -22.30
C ALA A 31 -44.20 -31.23 -23.21
N PHE A 32 -45.27 -32.02 -23.29
CA PHE A 32 -45.25 -33.24 -24.10
C PHE A 32 -46.16 -33.11 -25.34
N CYS A 33 -45.69 -33.58 -26.50
CA CYS A 33 -46.45 -33.59 -27.74
C CYS A 33 -46.34 -34.96 -28.46
N SER A 34 -47.05 -35.11 -29.57
CA SER A 34 -46.91 -36.32 -30.40
C SER A 34 -45.53 -36.36 -31.09
N PRO A 35 -44.95 -37.54 -31.36
CA PRO A 35 -43.68 -37.66 -32.10
C PRO A 35 -43.69 -36.93 -33.45
N SER A 36 -44.84 -36.91 -34.13
CA SER A 36 -45.03 -36.22 -35.41
C SER A 36 -44.99 -34.69 -35.30
N ASP A 37 -45.41 -34.14 -34.16
CA ASP A 37 -45.42 -32.70 -33.91
C ASP A 37 -44.10 -32.18 -33.31
N LEU A 38 -43.29 -33.05 -32.69
CA LEU A 38 -42.02 -32.67 -32.05
C LEU A 38 -41.06 -31.98 -33.02
N GLN A 39 -40.98 -32.45 -34.26
CA GLN A 39 -40.09 -31.90 -35.29
C GLN A 39 -40.41 -30.44 -35.63
N LYS A 40 -41.64 -29.97 -35.37
CA LYS A 40 -42.03 -28.57 -35.60
C LYS A 40 -41.35 -27.60 -34.63
N PHE A 41 -40.87 -28.10 -33.48
CA PHE A 41 -40.24 -27.32 -32.41
C PHE A 41 -38.72 -27.49 -32.33
N ALA A 42 -38.12 -28.16 -33.32
CA ALA A 42 -36.67 -28.38 -33.36
C ALA A 42 -35.92 -27.06 -33.56
N VAL A 43 -34.94 -26.79 -32.68
CA VAL A 43 -34.08 -25.61 -32.76
C VAL A 43 -33.01 -25.83 -33.85
N PRO A 44 -32.83 -24.93 -34.83
CA PRO A 44 -31.81 -25.07 -35.85
C PRO A 44 -30.40 -25.04 -35.24
N GLY A 45 -29.56 -26.03 -35.56
CA GLY A 45 -28.15 -26.06 -35.15
C GLY A 45 -27.84 -26.85 -33.87
N SER A 46 -28.84 -27.27 -33.09
CA SER A 46 -28.67 -28.14 -31.92
C SER A 46 -29.33 -29.51 -32.15
N LYS A 47 -28.59 -30.59 -31.89
CA LYS A 47 -29.16 -31.93 -31.85
C LYS A 47 -29.90 -32.09 -30.52
N ASP A 48 -31.15 -32.55 -30.58
CA ASP A 48 -31.97 -32.92 -29.41
C ASP A 48 -32.49 -31.79 -28.51
N VAL A 49 -32.56 -30.54 -29.00
CA VAL A 49 -33.19 -29.41 -28.27
C VAL A 49 -34.46 -28.96 -28.98
N TYR A 50 -35.59 -29.08 -28.29
CA TYR A 50 -36.90 -28.69 -28.79
C TYR A 50 -37.52 -27.67 -27.85
N LEU A 51 -37.77 -26.45 -28.34
CA LEU A 51 -38.28 -25.33 -27.54
C LEU A 51 -39.54 -24.75 -28.15
N ALA A 52 -40.57 -24.59 -27.33
CA ALA A 52 -41.83 -24.01 -27.74
C ALA A 52 -42.23 -22.85 -26.81
N THR A 53 -42.72 -21.77 -27.44
CA THR A 53 -43.44 -20.69 -26.76
C THR A 53 -44.90 -21.07 -26.68
N ILE A 54 -45.43 -21.17 -25.47
CA ILE A 54 -46.80 -21.56 -25.14
C ILE A 54 -47.54 -20.30 -24.70
N GLY A 55 -48.54 -19.89 -25.49
CA GLY A 55 -49.20 -18.59 -25.33
C GLY A 55 -48.25 -17.43 -25.66
N ASP A 56 -48.36 -16.33 -24.93
CA ASP A 56 -47.63 -15.09 -25.24
C ASP A 56 -46.28 -14.92 -24.48
N SER A 57 -45.98 -15.75 -23.47
CA SER A 57 -44.85 -15.48 -22.57
C SER A 57 -44.06 -16.68 -22.02
N LEU A 58 -44.64 -17.89 -21.94
CA LEU A 58 -43.95 -19.04 -21.32
C LEU A 58 -43.20 -19.86 -22.38
N VAL A 59 -41.91 -20.09 -22.16
CA VAL A 59 -41.09 -20.98 -23.01
C VAL A 59 -40.83 -22.26 -22.23
N LEU A 60 -41.14 -23.41 -22.83
CA LEU A 60 -40.88 -24.72 -22.25
C LEU A 60 -40.10 -25.61 -23.22
N SER A 61 -39.32 -26.52 -22.66
CA SER A 61 -38.71 -27.61 -23.41
C SER A 61 -39.73 -28.69 -23.72
N VAL A 62 -39.71 -29.19 -24.96
CA VAL A 62 -40.72 -30.11 -25.49
C VAL A 62 -40.14 -31.51 -25.64
N ALA A 63 -40.91 -32.54 -25.27
CA ALA A 63 -40.56 -33.94 -25.48
C ALA A 63 -41.72 -34.70 -26.14
N ALA A 64 -41.41 -35.78 -26.87
CA ALA A 64 -42.44 -36.63 -27.45
C ALA A 64 -42.95 -37.68 -26.45
N HIS A 65 -44.26 -37.98 -26.49
CA HIS A 65 -44.85 -39.10 -25.76
C HIS A 65 -45.95 -39.77 -26.61
N GLU A 66 -45.93 -41.10 -26.69
CA GLU A 66 -46.81 -41.87 -27.59
C GLU A 66 -48.31 -41.76 -27.25
N SER A 67 -48.64 -41.49 -25.99
CA SER A 67 -50.03 -41.36 -25.54
C SER A 67 -50.72 -40.06 -25.97
N ILE A 68 -50.00 -39.13 -26.61
CA ILE A 68 -50.49 -37.80 -26.96
C ILE A 68 -50.88 -37.77 -28.43
N ARG A 69 -52.12 -37.39 -28.69
CA ARG A 69 -52.66 -37.25 -30.05
C ARG A 69 -51.98 -36.09 -30.76
N SER A 70 -51.80 -36.22 -32.08
CA SER A 70 -51.29 -35.10 -32.88
C SER A 70 -52.21 -33.88 -32.77
N GLY A 71 -51.62 -32.68 -32.73
CA GLY A 71 -52.32 -31.42 -32.47
C GLY A 71 -52.67 -31.16 -31.00
N HIS A 72 -52.22 -32.00 -30.07
CA HIS A 72 -52.40 -31.78 -28.62
C HIS A 72 -51.06 -31.58 -27.91
N ILE A 73 -51.06 -30.74 -26.87
CA ILE A 73 -49.89 -30.48 -26.03
C ILE A 73 -50.25 -30.73 -24.56
N ALA A 74 -49.52 -31.62 -23.90
CA ALA A 74 -49.77 -31.96 -22.50
C ALA A 74 -48.96 -31.06 -21.56
N LEU A 75 -49.66 -30.42 -20.63
CA LEU A 75 -49.11 -29.51 -19.63
C LEU A 75 -49.57 -29.89 -18.21
N ASN A 76 -48.66 -29.79 -17.24
CA ASN A 76 -48.98 -29.97 -15.83
C ASN A 76 -49.89 -28.82 -15.32
N SER A 77 -50.62 -29.02 -14.23
CA SER A 77 -51.45 -28.02 -13.56
C SER A 77 -50.69 -26.71 -13.25
N ILE A 78 -49.43 -26.80 -12.85
CA ILE A 78 -48.60 -25.61 -12.56
C ILE A 78 -48.18 -24.89 -13.84
N GLN A 79 -47.73 -25.61 -14.86
CA GLN A 79 -47.40 -25.02 -16.17
C GLN A 79 -48.62 -24.31 -16.77
N ARG A 80 -49.81 -24.91 -16.66
CA ARG A 80 -51.09 -24.29 -17.08
C ARG A 80 -51.39 -23.02 -16.30
N ARG A 81 -51.13 -23.00 -14.99
CA ARG A 81 -51.32 -21.81 -14.16
C ARG A 81 -50.32 -20.70 -14.52
N CYS A 82 -49.05 -21.04 -14.78
CA CYS A 82 -48.03 -20.09 -15.24
C CYS A 82 -48.35 -19.53 -16.63
N ALA A 83 -48.83 -20.37 -17.55
CA ALA A 83 -49.25 -19.97 -18.90
C ALA A 83 -50.65 -19.33 -18.96
N ARG A 84 -51.42 -19.36 -17.86
CA ARG A 84 -52.81 -18.89 -17.75
C ARG A 84 -53.78 -19.56 -18.73
N VAL A 85 -53.65 -20.88 -18.93
CA VAL A 85 -54.45 -21.68 -19.87
C VAL A 85 -55.20 -22.81 -19.16
N SER A 86 -56.39 -23.15 -19.66
CA SER A 86 -57.24 -24.22 -19.13
C SER A 86 -57.04 -25.55 -19.87
N ALA A 87 -57.46 -26.68 -19.28
CA ALA A 87 -57.52 -27.94 -20.03
C ALA A 87 -58.55 -27.84 -21.16
N ALA A 88 -58.27 -28.48 -22.30
CA ALA A 88 -59.07 -28.46 -23.52
C ALA A 88 -59.19 -27.10 -24.22
N GLU A 89 -58.40 -26.11 -23.81
CA GLU A 89 -58.30 -24.82 -24.50
C GLU A 89 -57.38 -24.92 -25.72
N SER A 90 -57.72 -24.25 -26.81
CA SER A 90 -56.88 -24.16 -28.02
C SER A 90 -55.94 -22.98 -27.88
N ILE A 91 -54.64 -23.24 -27.91
CA ILE A 91 -53.59 -22.22 -27.73
C ILE A 91 -52.69 -22.16 -28.96
N SER A 92 -52.12 -20.98 -29.21
CA SER A 92 -51.06 -20.82 -30.21
C SER A 92 -49.73 -21.27 -29.60
N VAL A 93 -49.08 -22.22 -30.26
CA VAL A 93 -47.74 -22.70 -29.88
C VAL A 93 -46.80 -22.41 -31.04
N SER A 94 -45.71 -21.69 -30.76
CA SER A 94 -44.70 -21.34 -31.77
C SER A 94 -43.34 -21.87 -31.38
N ARG A 95 -42.49 -22.16 -32.37
CA ARG A 95 -41.11 -22.55 -32.11
C ARG A 95 -40.33 -21.37 -31.52
N PHE A 96 -39.59 -21.63 -30.45
CA PHE A 96 -38.67 -20.65 -29.86
C PHE A 96 -37.24 -20.92 -30.34
N ILE A 97 -36.55 -19.88 -30.80
CA ILE A 97 -35.14 -19.94 -31.19
C ILE A 97 -34.36 -19.10 -30.18
N PRO A 98 -33.44 -19.70 -29.40
CA PRO A 98 -32.66 -18.96 -28.40
C PRO A 98 -31.66 -18.02 -29.12
N PRO A 99 -31.48 -16.77 -28.62
CA PRO A 99 -30.46 -15.86 -29.12
C PRO A 99 -29.03 -16.34 -28.81
N GLU A 100 -28.02 -15.70 -29.40
CA GLU A 100 -26.61 -15.96 -29.05
C GLU A 100 -26.36 -15.66 -27.57
N ASN A 101 -25.59 -16.51 -26.88
CA ASN A 101 -25.31 -16.46 -25.43
C ASN A 101 -26.55 -16.52 -24.51
N PHE A 102 -27.52 -17.39 -24.79
CA PHE A 102 -28.75 -17.53 -23.98
C PHE A 102 -28.60 -18.35 -22.68
N ASN A 103 -27.38 -18.67 -22.24
CA ASN A 103 -27.15 -19.49 -21.05
C ASN A 103 -27.27 -18.65 -19.76
N ILE A 104 -27.94 -19.19 -18.75
CA ILE A 104 -28.07 -18.56 -17.45
C ILE A 104 -26.74 -18.65 -16.70
N ALA A 105 -26.19 -17.51 -16.32
CA ALA A 105 -25.04 -17.43 -15.43
C ALA A 105 -25.47 -17.60 -13.97
N LEU A 106 -26.52 -16.89 -13.54
CA LEU A 106 -27.04 -16.90 -12.17
C LEU A 106 -28.57 -17.08 -12.16
N LEU A 107 -29.04 -18.07 -11.40
CA LEU A 107 -30.45 -18.37 -11.20
C LEU A 107 -30.80 -18.30 -9.71
N THR A 108 -31.67 -17.37 -9.33
CA THR A 108 -32.17 -17.23 -7.96
C THR A 108 -33.54 -17.89 -7.84
N LEU A 109 -33.67 -18.82 -6.89
CA LEU A 109 -34.82 -19.69 -6.71
C LEU A 109 -35.38 -19.57 -5.29
N GLU A 110 -36.67 -19.25 -5.16
CA GLU A 110 -37.39 -19.29 -3.88
C GLU A 110 -37.98 -20.69 -3.64
N LEU A 111 -37.58 -21.34 -2.55
CA LEU A 111 -37.97 -22.70 -2.18
C LEU A 111 -39.18 -22.74 -1.23
N GLU A 112 -40.15 -23.61 -1.53
CA GLU A 112 -41.34 -23.87 -0.72
C GLU A 112 -41.67 -25.37 -0.64
N PHE A 113 -42.29 -25.80 0.48
CA PHE A 113 -42.90 -27.13 0.59
C PHE A 113 -44.27 -27.19 -0.09
N ILE A 114 -44.57 -28.29 -0.80
CA ILE A 114 -45.91 -28.51 -1.38
C ILE A 114 -46.93 -28.87 -0.30
N LYS A 115 -46.55 -29.71 0.66
CA LYS A 115 -47.35 -30.04 1.84
C LYS A 115 -46.70 -29.39 3.06
N LYS A 116 -47.38 -28.43 3.69
CA LYS A 116 -46.93 -27.78 4.93
C LYS A 116 -46.95 -28.78 6.09
N GLY A 117 -45.91 -29.62 6.18
CA GLY A 117 -45.61 -30.43 7.35
C GLY A 117 -44.60 -29.67 8.21
N ALA A 118 -44.93 -29.45 9.48
CA ALA A 118 -44.11 -28.72 10.44
C ALA A 118 -42.81 -29.45 10.81
N LYS A 119 -41.85 -29.54 9.88
CA LYS A 119 -40.49 -30.01 10.14
C LYS A 119 -39.50 -28.95 9.69
N ASN A 120 -38.64 -28.52 10.61
CA ASN A 120 -37.43 -27.78 10.27
C ASN A 120 -36.49 -28.75 9.56
N GLU A 121 -36.42 -28.65 8.24
CA GLU A 121 -35.56 -29.51 7.42
C GLU A 121 -34.36 -28.70 6.92
N GLN A 122 -33.18 -29.28 7.09
CA GLN A 122 -31.94 -28.70 6.59
C GLN A 122 -31.68 -29.19 5.18
N VAL A 123 -31.48 -28.26 4.25
CA VAL A 123 -31.24 -28.55 2.84
C VAL A 123 -29.85 -28.03 2.47
N ASP A 124 -28.99 -28.92 2.00
CA ASP A 124 -27.65 -28.56 1.51
C ASP A 124 -27.76 -27.95 0.11
N ALA A 125 -27.34 -26.69 -0.03
CA ALA A 125 -27.39 -25.94 -1.27
C ALA A 125 -26.55 -26.57 -2.40
N VAL A 126 -25.40 -27.19 -2.08
CA VAL A 126 -24.47 -27.76 -3.07
C VAL A 126 -25.05 -29.03 -3.66
N LEU A 127 -25.57 -29.92 -2.81
CA LEU A 127 -26.22 -31.15 -3.24
C LEU A 127 -27.49 -30.85 -4.05
N LEU A 128 -28.32 -29.91 -3.56
CA LEU A 128 -29.52 -29.48 -4.25
C LEU A 128 -29.20 -28.88 -5.63
N ALA A 129 -28.24 -27.97 -5.72
CA ALA A 129 -27.81 -27.38 -6.99
C ALA A 129 -27.31 -28.45 -7.98
N SER A 130 -26.55 -29.43 -7.50
CA SER A 130 -26.05 -30.52 -8.34
C SER A 130 -27.18 -31.37 -8.93
N GLN A 131 -28.22 -31.63 -8.14
CA GLN A 131 -29.38 -32.41 -8.57
C GLN A 131 -30.28 -31.63 -9.52
N LEU A 132 -30.55 -30.35 -9.22
CA LEU A 132 -31.31 -29.47 -10.11
C LEU A 132 -30.60 -29.29 -11.45
N ARG A 133 -29.28 -29.10 -11.44
CA ARG A 133 -28.47 -29.00 -12.67
C ARG A 133 -28.56 -30.26 -13.51
N ARG A 134 -28.44 -31.45 -12.90
CA ARG A 134 -28.56 -32.73 -13.62
C ARG A 134 -29.97 -32.95 -14.20
N ARG A 135 -31.00 -32.53 -13.47
CA ARG A 135 -32.40 -32.78 -13.83
C ARG A 135 -32.92 -31.80 -14.88
N PHE A 136 -32.50 -30.54 -14.83
CA PHE A 136 -33.05 -29.45 -15.65
C PHE A 136 -32.04 -28.88 -16.66
N ILE A 137 -30.97 -29.61 -16.97
CA ILE A 137 -30.00 -29.21 -18.01
C ILE A 137 -30.70 -29.00 -19.36
N ASN A 138 -30.29 -27.98 -20.12
CA ASN A 138 -30.86 -27.60 -21.41
C ASN A 138 -32.36 -27.22 -21.35
N GLN A 139 -32.90 -26.96 -20.15
CA GLN A 139 -34.25 -26.41 -20.02
C GLN A 139 -34.21 -24.89 -19.88
N VAL A 140 -35.24 -24.24 -20.44
CA VAL A 140 -35.43 -22.80 -20.32
C VAL A 140 -36.21 -22.49 -19.05
N MET A 141 -35.70 -21.54 -18.27
CA MET A 141 -36.36 -21.01 -17.08
C MET A 141 -36.74 -19.55 -17.33
N THR A 142 -37.99 -19.21 -17.04
CA THR A 142 -38.50 -17.84 -17.10
C THR A 142 -38.71 -17.30 -15.68
N THR A 143 -38.38 -16.03 -15.45
CA THR A 143 -38.71 -15.35 -14.19
C THR A 143 -40.20 -15.45 -13.85
N GLY A 144 -40.51 -15.78 -12.60
CA GLY A 144 -41.85 -16.06 -12.09
C GLY A 144 -42.39 -17.47 -12.39
N GLN A 145 -41.65 -18.32 -13.11
CA GLN A 145 -42.03 -19.71 -13.34
C GLN A 145 -41.94 -20.51 -12.04
N LYS A 146 -42.97 -21.31 -11.75
CA LYS A 146 -43.01 -22.24 -10.62
C LYS A 146 -42.82 -23.67 -11.11
N VAL A 147 -41.93 -24.43 -10.48
CA VAL A 147 -41.57 -25.80 -10.89
C VAL A 147 -41.61 -26.72 -9.68
N LEU A 148 -42.06 -27.97 -9.90
CA LEU A 148 -42.07 -29.03 -8.89
C LEU A 148 -40.87 -29.93 -9.06
N PHE A 149 -40.29 -30.34 -7.94
CA PHE A 149 -39.25 -31.35 -7.93
C PHE A 149 -39.30 -32.17 -6.64
N GLU A 150 -38.70 -33.35 -6.71
CA GLU A 150 -38.54 -34.23 -5.55
C GLU A 150 -37.07 -34.23 -5.12
N TYR A 151 -36.84 -34.11 -3.81
CA TYR A 151 -35.53 -34.15 -3.18
C TYR A 151 -35.62 -34.99 -1.90
N HIS A 152 -34.80 -36.04 -1.79
CA HIS A 152 -34.80 -37.01 -0.69
C HIS A 152 -36.19 -37.55 -0.27
N GLY A 153 -37.10 -37.80 -1.22
CA GLY A 153 -38.45 -38.33 -0.95
C GLY A 153 -39.47 -37.28 -0.53
N ASN A 154 -39.08 -36.00 -0.45
CA ASN A 154 -39.95 -34.87 -0.19
C ASN A 154 -40.21 -34.07 -1.48
N ASN A 155 -41.46 -33.61 -1.63
CA ASN A 155 -41.86 -32.81 -2.79
C ASN A 155 -41.76 -31.32 -2.47
N TYR A 156 -40.89 -30.64 -3.21
CA TYR A 156 -40.65 -29.21 -3.13
C TYR A 156 -41.17 -28.50 -4.38
N SER A 157 -41.42 -27.20 -4.24
CA SER A 157 -41.61 -26.32 -5.37
C SER A 157 -40.64 -25.16 -5.28
N PHE A 158 -40.03 -24.78 -6.41
CA PHE A 158 -39.28 -23.54 -6.50
C PHE A 158 -39.95 -22.54 -7.43
N THR A 159 -39.83 -21.26 -7.10
CA THR A 159 -40.22 -20.14 -7.97
C THR A 159 -38.95 -19.43 -8.44
N VAL A 160 -38.84 -19.16 -9.74
CA VAL A 160 -37.69 -18.42 -10.28
C VAL A 160 -37.85 -16.94 -9.94
N SER A 161 -37.06 -16.44 -9.00
CA SER A 161 -37.07 -15.02 -8.61
C SER A 161 -36.34 -14.16 -9.66
N GLN A 162 -35.17 -14.62 -10.11
CA GLN A 162 -34.31 -13.90 -11.04
C GLN A 162 -33.52 -14.87 -11.93
N ALA A 163 -33.34 -14.54 -13.20
CA ALA A 163 -32.54 -15.32 -14.15
C ALA A 163 -31.60 -14.40 -14.95
N ALA A 164 -30.33 -14.33 -14.57
CA ALA A 164 -29.34 -13.49 -15.22
C ALA A 164 -28.57 -14.28 -16.30
N VAL A 165 -28.56 -13.74 -17.52
CA VAL A 165 -27.87 -14.29 -18.69
C VAL A 165 -26.52 -13.59 -18.89
N GLU A 166 -25.52 -14.31 -19.38
CA GLU A 166 -24.15 -13.82 -19.53
C GLU A 166 -24.06 -12.68 -20.58
N GLY A 167 -23.55 -11.52 -20.17
CA GLY A 167 -23.21 -10.41 -21.08
C GLY A 167 -24.35 -9.44 -21.46
N GLN A 168 -25.55 -9.53 -20.87
CA GLN A 168 -26.61 -8.53 -21.07
C GLN A 168 -26.79 -7.60 -19.87
N GLU A 169 -26.61 -6.30 -20.09
CA GLU A 169 -27.07 -5.27 -19.15
C GLU A 169 -28.60 -5.23 -19.11
N LYS A 170 -29.15 -5.01 -17.90
CA LYS A 170 -30.58 -5.04 -17.56
C LYS A 170 -31.44 -4.32 -18.62
N SER A 171 -32.01 -5.07 -19.55
CA SER A 171 -33.04 -4.58 -20.45
C SER A 171 -34.42 -5.02 -19.93
N ASN A 172 -35.42 -4.15 -20.04
CA ASN A 172 -36.80 -4.29 -19.52
C ASN A 172 -37.64 -5.43 -20.16
N SER A 173 -37.03 -6.47 -20.73
CA SER A 173 -37.72 -7.61 -21.31
C SER A 173 -37.62 -8.82 -20.38
N LEU A 174 -38.68 -9.61 -20.30
CA LEU A 174 -38.79 -10.82 -19.45
C LEU A 174 -37.47 -11.60 -19.40
N GLU A 175 -36.86 -11.63 -18.21
CA GLU A 175 -35.62 -12.36 -17.95
C GLU A 175 -35.89 -13.86 -18.07
N ARG A 176 -35.31 -14.48 -19.11
CA ARG A 176 -35.38 -15.91 -19.40
C ARG A 176 -34.04 -16.38 -19.94
N GLY A 177 -33.68 -17.62 -19.65
CA GLY A 177 -32.44 -18.21 -20.14
C GLY A 177 -32.45 -19.73 -20.03
N MET A 178 -31.45 -20.38 -20.62
CA MET A 178 -31.28 -21.83 -20.59
C MET A 178 -30.30 -22.25 -19.50
N ILE A 179 -30.63 -23.31 -18.75
CA ILE A 179 -29.73 -23.89 -17.74
C ILE A 179 -28.58 -24.62 -18.45
N SER A 180 -27.36 -24.22 -18.16
CA SER A 180 -26.12 -24.86 -18.61
C SER A 180 -25.41 -25.60 -17.47
N SER A 181 -24.32 -26.29 -17.79
CA SER A 181 -23.45 -26.90 -16.78
C SER A 181 -22.78 -25.89 -15.85
N GLU A 182 -22.72 -24.62 -16.27
CA GLU A 182 -22.04 -23.53 -15.58
C GLU A 182 -23.02 -22.64 -14.80
N THR A 183 -24.33 -22.84 -14.96
CA THR A 183 -25.35 -22.07 -14.24
C THR A 183 -25.19 -22.20 -12.73
N TYR A 184 -25.13 -21.04 -12.08
CA TYR A 184 -25.01 -20.90 -10.65
C TYR A 184 -26.39 -20.74 -10.00
N PHE A 185 -26.67 -21.51 -8.94
CA PHE A 185 -27.97 -21.51 -8.25
C PHE A 185 -27.86 -20.82 -6.89
N VAL A 186 -28.76 -19.87 -6.64
CA VAL A 186 -28.95 -19.21 -5.35
C VAL A 186 -30.32 -19.59 -4.83
N PHE A 187 -30.40 -20.06 -3.59
CA PHE A 187 -31.65 -20.46 -2.97
C PHE A 187 -32.09 -19.43 -1.94
N GLU A 188 -33.36 -19.05 -2.00
CA GLU A 188 -34.03 -18.20 -1.02
C GLU A 188 -35.18 -18.98 -0.40
N THR A 189 -35.55 -18.65 0.82
CA THR A 189 -36.67 -19.28 1.53
C THR A 189 -37.54 -18.20 2.14
N SER A 190 -38.85 -18.33 1.99
CA SER A 190 -39.79 -17.44 2.68
C SER A 190 -39.72 -17.69 4.19
N ARG A 191 -39.91 -16.64 5.00
CA ARG A 191 -39.72 -16.66 6.47
C ARG A 191 -40.59 -17.71 7.20
N ASP A 192 -41.68 -18.15 6.59
CA ASP A 192 -42.65 -19.12 7.14
C ASP A 192 -42.49 -20.56 6.60
N SER A 193 -41.44 -20.83 5.80
CA SER A 193 -41.29 -22.10 5.08
C SER A 193 -40.75 -23.26 5.94
N GLY A 194 -40.06 -22.98 7.06
CA GLY A 194 -39.41 -24.01 7.88
C GLY A 194 -38.19 -24.67 7.23
N ILE A 195 -37.71 -24.18 6.08
CA ILE A 195 -36.53 -24.69 5.39
C ILE A 195 -35.30 -23.93 5.87
N GLN A 196 -34.25 -24.63 6.30
CA GLN A 196 -32.95 -24.03 6.61
C GLN A 196 -31.93 -24.44 5.54
N ILE A 197 -31.46 -23.47 4.74
CA ILE A 197 -30.44 -23.72 3.72
C ILE A 197 -29.05 -23.70 4.38
N VAL A 198 -28.27 -24.75 4.14
CA VAL A 198 -26.90 -24.91 4.63
C VAL A 198 -25.93 -24.88 3.42
N ASN A 199 -24.68 -24.43 3.63
CA ASN A 199 -23.60 -24.40 2.61
C ASN A 199 -23.79 -23.47 1.40
N GLN A 200 -24.65 -22.45 1.47
CA GLN A 200 -24.84 -21.49 0.36
C GLN A 200 -23.59 -20.68 0.00
N ARG A 201 -22.72 -20.38 0.98
CA ARG A 201 -21.49 -19.60 0.78
C ARG A 201 -20.41 -20.36 -0.01
N GLU A 202 -20.39 -21.69 -0.01
CA GLU A 202 -19.46 -22.51 -0.83
C GLU A 202 -19.75 -22.39 -2.32
N ALA A 203 -21.03 -22.31 -2.65
CA ALA A 203 -21.47 -22.08 -4.01
C ALA A 203 -21.03 -20.66 -4.46
N ALA A 204 -21.20 -19.64 -3.61
CA ALA A 204 -20.97 -18.23 -3.95
C ALA A 204 -19.47 -17.87 -4.05
N SER A 205 -18.65 -18.45 -3.18
CA SER A 205 -17.21 -18.11 -3.06
C SER A 205 -16.36 -18.60 -4.23
N SER A 206 -16.77 -19.64 -4.97
CA SER A 206 -15.94 -20.23 -6.02
C SER A 206 -15.86 -19.42 -7.33
N ASN A 207 -16.90 -18.63 -7.66
CA ASN A 207 -16.94 -17.84 -8.91
C ASN A 207 -17.00 -16.31 -8.71
N ILE A 208 -17.49 -15.80 -7.57
CA ILE A 208 -17.50 -14.34 -7.29
C ILE A 208 -16.07 -13.77 -7.22
N PHE A 209 -15.08 -14.60 -6.87
CA PHE A 209 -13.67 -14.21 -6.81
C PHE A 209 -12.82 -14.61 -8.03
N ARG A 210 -13.38 -15.35 -9.01
CA ARG A 210 -12.67 -15.65 -10.28
C ARG A 210 -12.87 -14.56 -11.34
N GLN A 211 -13.96 -13.80 -11.28
CA GLN A 211 -14.27 -12.76 -12.29
C GLN A 211 -13.73 -11.36 -11.97
N LYS A 212 -13.03 -11.16 -10.85
CA LYS A 212 -12.23 -9.94 -10.63
C LYS A 212 -10.78 -10.33 -10.52
N GLU A 213 -10.05 -10.24 -11.63
CA GLU A 213 -8.59 -10.11 -11.56
C GLU A 213 -8.28 -8.97 -10.59
N PHE A 214 -7.66 -9.30 -9.46
CA PHE A 214 -7.31 -8.34 -8.42
C PHE A 214 -6.15 -7.45 -8.91
N ASN A 215 -6.48 -6.42 -9.67
CA ASN A 215 -5.49 -5.43 -10.09
C ASN A 215 -5.32 -4.40 -8.98
N LEU A 216 -4.25 -4.52 -8.20
CA LEU A 216 -3.88 -3.58 -7.13
C LEU A 216 -3.77 -2.12 -7.63
N GLU A 217 -3.39 -1.94 -8.88
CA GLU A 217 -3.34 -0.64 -9.55
C GLU A 217 -4.72 0.03 -9.63
N THR A 218 -5.79 -0.74 -9.85
CA THR A 218 -7.17 -0.22 -9.88
C THR A 218 -7.67 0.21 -8.49
N LEU A 219 -7.00 -0.26 -7.43
CA LEU A 219 -7.31 0.10 -6.04
C LEU A 219 -6.51 1.32 -5.56
N GLY A 220 -5.68 1.90 -6.43
CA GLY A 220 -4.87 3.08 -6.12
C GLY A 220 -3.75 2.80 -5.12
N ILE A 221 -3.28 1.56 -5.02
CA ILE A 221 -2.11 1.17 -4.20
C ILE A 221 -0.96 0.87 -5.14
N GLY A 222 0.09 1.71 -5.11
CA GLY A 222 1.33 1.50 -5.86
C GLY A 222 2.47 1.01 -4.95
N GLY A 223 3.33 0.15 -5.48
CA GLY A 223 4.62 -0.20 -4.88
C GLY A 223 4.61 -1.13 -3.67
N LEU A 224 3.45 -1.64 -3.25
CA LEU A 224 3.30 -2.43 -2.01
C LEU A 224 2.66 -3.81 -2.26
N SER A 225 2.88 -4.38 -3.44
CA SER A 225 2.26 -5.65 -3.84
C SER A 225 2.76 -6.84 -3.02
N ALA A 226 4.03 -6.83 -2.61
CA ALA A 226 4.62 -7.91 -1.82
C ALA A 226 4.06 -7.94 -0.39
N GLU A 227 4.01 -6.78 0.25
CA GLU A 227 3.43 -6.58 1.58
C GLU A 227 1.94 -6.95 1.58
N PHE A 228 1.20 -6.50 0.56
CA PHE A 228 -0.21 -6.83 0.42
C PHE A 228 -0.44 -8.34 0.23
N ALA A 229 0.37 -9.01 -0.60
CA ALA A 229 0.28 -10.45 -0.79
C ALA A 229 0.57 -11.22 0.51
N ASP A 230 1.54 -10.75 1.31
CA ASP A 230 1.84 -11.37 2.60
C ASP A 230 0.71 -11.15 3.62
N ILE A 231 0.12 -9.94 3.66
CA ILE A 231 -1.10 -9.65 4.44
C ILE A 231 -2.21 -10.62 4.02
N PHE A 232 -2.46 -10.75 2.72
CA PHE A 232 -3.56 -11.57 2.20
C PHE A 232 -3.38 -13.04 2.57
N ARG A 233 -2.17 -13.58 2.42
CA ARG A 233 -1.85 -14.95 2.80
C ARG A 233 -1.96 -15.18 4.31
N ARG A 234 -1.48 -14.26 5.15
CA ARG A 234 -1.42 -14.45 6.61
C ARG A 234 -2.77 -14.16 7.29
N ALA A 235 -3.44 -13.07 6.93
CA ALA A 235 -4.65 -12.62 7.60
C ALA A 235 -5.94 -13.11 6.92
N PHE A 236 -5.98 -13.11 5.58
CA PHE A 236 -7.22 -13.32 4.83
C PHE A 236 -7.42 -14.75 4.33
N ALA A 237 -6.36 -15.53 4.11
CA ALA A 237 -6.49 -16.91 3.64
C ALA A 237 -7.47 -17.73 4.49
N SER A 238 -7.36 -17.66 5.83
CA SER A 238 -8.27 -18.38 6.73
C SER A 238 -9.74 -17.99 6.59
N ARG A 239 -10.05 -16.79 6.10
CA ARG A 239 -11.42 -16.27 5.92
C ARG A 239 -11.96 -16.49 4.50
N VAL A 240 -11.06 -16.67 3.53
CA VAL A 240 -11.40 -16.94 2.12
C VAL A 240 -11.72 -18.44 1.92
N PHE A 241 -11.04 -19.33 2.65
CA PHE A 241 -11.32 -20.76 2.56
C PHE A 241 -12.64 -21.13 3.24
N PRO A 242 -13.38 -22.13 2.72
CA PRO A 242 -14.63 -22.58 3.31
C PRO A 242 -14.47 -23.02 4.78
N PRO A 243 -15.48 -22.74 5.64
CA PRO A 243 -15.40 -23.00 7.09
C PRO A 243 -15.22 -24.49 7.44
N HIS A 244 -15.63 -25.41 6.57
CA HIS A 244 -15.41 -26.85 6.79
C HIS A 244 -13.94 -27.26 6.64
N VAL A 245 -13.16 -26.54 5.82
CA VAL A 245 -11.72 -26.80 5.64
C VAL A 245 -10.98 -26.25 6.85
N THR A 246 -11.30 -25.03 7.27
CA THR A 246 -10.63 -24.36 8.40
C THR A 246 -10.92 -25.04 9.73
N SER A 247 -12.15 -25.51 9.96
CA SER A 247 -12.51 -26.31 11.13
C SER A 247 -11.78 -27.65 11.19
N LYS A 248 -11.64 -28.36 10.05
CA LYS A 248 -10.84 -29.59 9.96
C LYS A 248 -9.35 -29.36 10.20
N LEU A 249 -8.83 -28.21 9.79
CA LEU A 249 -7.44 -27.81 10.04
C LEU A 249 -7.21 -27.32 11.48
N GLY A 250 -8.27 -27.04 12.24
CA GLY A 250 -8.19 -26.54 13.61
C GLY A 250 -7.61 -25.12 13.72
N ILE A 251 -7.63 -24.34 12.63
CA ILE A 251 -7.02 -23.02 12.57
C ILE A 251 -8.02 -21.97 13.04
N LYS A 252 -7.62 -21.14 14.00
CA LYS A 252 -8.39 -19.96 14.42
C LYS A 252 -8.17 -18.81 13.45
N HIS A 253 -9.21 -18.01 13.19
CA HIS A 253 -9.08 -16.81 12.37
C HIS A 253 -8.18 -15.78 13.05
N VAL A 254 -7.39 -15.08 12.24
CA VAL A 254 -6.57 -13.95 12.73
C VAL A 254 -7.51 -12.82 13.17
N LYS A 255 -7.36 -12.41 14.43
CA LYS A 255 -8.19 -11.37 15.05
C LYS A 255 -7.66 -9.96 14.84
N GLY A 256 -6.34 -9.81 14.70
CA GLY A 256 -5.71 -8.51 14.65
C GLY A 256 -4.46 -8.46 13.79
N MET A 257 -4.27 -7.32 13.14
CA MET A 257 -3.12 -6.98 12.33
C MET A 257 -2.60 -5.60 12.72
N LEU A 258 -1.28 -5.43 12.76
CA LEU A 258 -0.61 -4.16 12.97
C LEU A 258 0.16 -3.76 11.70
N LEU A 259 -0.14 -2.60 11.16
CA LEU A 259 0.62 -1.94 10.10
C LEU A 259 1.52 -0.88 10.74
N TYR A 260 2.83 -0.98 10.55
CA TYR A 260 3.77 -0.01 11.09
C TYR A 260 4.81 0.41 10.06
N GLY A 261 5.42 1.57 10.23
CA GLY A 261 6.43 2.08 9.29
C GLY A 261 6.55 3.60 9.33
N PRO A 262 7.49 4.22 8.60
CA PRO A 262 7.67 5.67 8.58
C PRO A 262 6.40 6.41 8.14
N PRO A 263 6.19 7.67 8.56
CA PRO A 263 5.03 8.46 8.16
C PRO A 263 5.00 8.65 6.64
N GLY A 264 3.80 8.89 6.09
CA GLY A 264 3.65 9.16 4.65
C GLY A 264 3.72 7.95 3.70
N THR A 265 3.91 6.72 4.19
CA THR A 265 3.96 5.50 3.35
C THR A 265 2.61 4.91 2.95
N GLY A 266 1.49 5.59 3.26
CA GLY A 266 0.16 5.15 2.83
C GLY A 266 -0.49 4.06 3.70
N LYS A 267 -0.06 3.89 4.96
CA LYS A 267 -0.64 2.91 5.92
C LYS A 267 -2.17 3.06 6.06
N THR A 268 -2.65 4.29 6.23
CA THR A 268 -4.08 4.61 6.32
C THR A 268 -4.84 4.28 5.04
N LEU A 269 -4.24 4.53 3.87
CA LEU A 269 -4.84 4.17 2.57
C LEU A 269 -4.93 2.66 2.42
N MET A 270 -3.85 1.93 2.74
CA MET A 270 -3.80 0.47 2.77
C MET A 270 -4.91 -0.12 3.63
N ALA A 271 -5.04 0.30 4.88
CA ALA A 271 -6.06 -0.23 5.79
C ALA A 271 -7.49 0.04 5.28
N ARG A 272 -7.75 1.24 4.74
CA ARG A 272 -9.05 1.59 4.15
C ARG A 272 -9.40 0.71 2.95
N GLN A 273 -8.44 0.48 2.05
CA GLN A 273 -8.66 -0.37 0.89
C GLN A 273 -8.85 -1.83 1.28
N ILE A 274 -8.05 -2.34 2.22
CA ILE A 274 -8.25 -3.68 2.81
C ILE A 274 -9.66 -3.80 3.39
N GLY A 275 -10.14 -2.80 4.14
CA GLY A 275 -11.50 -2.77 4.68
C GLY A 275 -12.58 -2.79 3.60
N LYS A 276 -12.39 -2.09 2.47
CA LYS A 276 -13.33 -2.09 1.33
C LYS A 276 -13.32 -3.40 0.53
N LEU A 277 -12.16 -4.05 0.42
CA LEU A 277 -12.00 -5.29 -0.33
C LEU A 277 -12.64 -6.49 0.36
N LEU A 278 -12.66 -6.48 1.68
CA LEU A 278 -13.34 -7.48 2.46
C LEU A 278 -14.85 -7.21 2.32
N ASN A 279 -15.55 -8.08 1.60
CA ASN A 279 -17.03 -8.06 1.46
C ASN A 279 -17.72 -8.31 2.82
N GLY A 280 -17.63 -7.33 3.72
CA GLY A 280 -18.24 -7.30 5.04
C GLY A 280 -19.04 -6.02 5.25
N LYS A 281 -19.32 -5.70 6.52
CA LYS A 281 -19.91 -4.41 6.89
C LYS A 281 -18.90 -3.28 6.68
N GLU A 282 -19.40 -2.05 6.52
CA GLU A 282 -18.54 -0.87 6.36
C GLU A 282 -17.51 -0.80 7.51
N PRO A 283 -16.22 -0.56 7.19
CA PRO A 283 -15.17 -0.54 8.20
C PRO A 283 -15.35 0.66 9.13
N LYS A 284 -15.30 0.41 10.45
CA LYS A 284 -15.28 1.47 11.46
C LYS A 284 -13.86 2.01 11.59
N ILE A 285 -13.65 3.25 11.17
CA ILE A 285 -12.35 3.93 11.29
C ILE A 285 -12.42 4.85 12.50
N VAL A 286 -11.45 4.70 13.40
CA VAL A 286 -11.34 5.48 14.64
C VAL A 286 -9.92 5.97 14.78
N ASN A 287 -9.73 7.25 15.07
CA ASN A 287 -8.40 7.77 15.37
C ASN A 287 -8.09 7.56 16.86
N GLY A 288 -6.87 7.16 17.20
CA GLY A 288 -6.44 6.89 18.59
C GLY A 288 -6.79 8.03 19.55
N PRO A 289 -6.45 9.29 19.25
CA PRO A 289 -6.81 10.43 20.09
C PRO A 289 -8.31 10.69 20.22
N GLU A 290 -9.14 10.34 19.23
CA GLU A 290 -10.59 10.55 19.28
C GLU A 290 -11.28 9.66 20.31
N VAL A 291 -10.67 8.52 20.64
CA VAL A 291 -11.18 7.62 21.68
C VAL A 291 -11.04 8.26 23.06
N LEU A 292 -9.96 9.02 23.27
CA LEU A 292 -9.60 9.62 24.56
C LEU A 292 -10.55 10.76 24.92
N SER A 293 -11.17 10.68 26.09
CA SER A 293 -11.95 11.77 26.68
C SER A 293 -11.39 12.18 28.04
N LYS A 294 -11.69 13.42 28.47
CA LYS A 294 -11.25 13.95 29.78
C LYS A 294 -11.98 13.30 30.95
N PHE A 295 -13.11 12.64 30.70
CA PHE A 295 -13.94 12.02 31.74
C PHE A 295 -13.55 10.55 31.92
N VAL A 296 -13.11 10.21 33.14
CA VAL A 296 -12.72 8.84 33.51
C VAL A 296 -13.91 7.89 33.31
N GLY A 297 -13.71 6.80 32.57
CA GLY A 297 -14.72 5.77 32.27
C GLY A 297 -15.51 5.98 30.97
N GLU A 298 -15.61 7.21 30.46
CA GLU A 298 -16.26 7.47 29.17
C GLU A 298 -15.40 6.92 28.01
N THR A 299 -14.08 7.06 28.11
CA THR A 299 -13.14 6.47 27.16
C THR A 299 -13.26 4.94 27.08
N GLU A 300 -13.44 4.25 28.21
CA GLU A 300 -13.68 2.80 28.24
C GLU A 300 -15.04 2.41 27.66
N LYS A 301 -16.06 3.25 27.88
CA LYS A 301 -17.37 3.08 27.28
C LYS A 301 -17.29 3.20 25.75
N ASN A 302 -16.59 4.21 25.23
CA ASN A 302 -16.38 4.38 23.79
C ASN A 302 -15.74 3.15 23.15
N VAL A 303 -14.72 2.57 23.79
CA VAL A 303 -14.11 1.31 23.32
C VAL A 303 -15.11 0.16 23.34
N ARG A 304 -15.95 0.04 24.39
CA ARG A 304 -16.99 -1.02 24.42
C ARG A 304 -18.05 -0.84 23.34
N ASP A 305 -18.48 0.38 23.11
CA ASP A 305 -19.52 0.71 22.13
C ASP A 305 -19.05 0.41 20.70
N LEU A 306 -17.74 0.53 20.40
CA LEU A 306 -17.17 0.14 19.10
C LEU A 306 -17.37 -1.35 18.77
N PHE A 307 -17.24 -2.24 19.77
CA PHE A 307 -17.36 -3.69 19.62
C PHE A 307 -18.79 -4.21 19.84
N ALA A 308 -19.71 -3.41 20.40
CA ALA A 308 -21.06 -3.84 20.76
C ALA A 308 -21.86 -4.43 19.58
N ASP A 309 -21.77 -3.80 18.41
CA ASP A 309 -22.46 -4.28 17.20
C ASP A 309 -21.93 -5.65 16.74
N ALA A 310 -20.62 -5.88 16.87
CA ALA A 310 -19.99 -7.13 16.51
C ALA A 310 -20.36 -8.25 17.50
N GLU A 311 -20.45 -7.92 18.79
CA GLU A 311 -20.91 -8.84 19.85
C GLU A 311 -22.37 -9.26 19.64
N GLN A 312 -23.25 -8.31 19.31
CA GLN A 312 -24.66 -8.59 19.07
C GLN A 312 -24.86 -9.48 17.83
N ASP A 313 -24.14 -9.21 16.74
CA ASP A 313 -24.18 -10.05 15.55
C ASP A 313 -23.65 -11.47 15.83
N GLN A 314 -22.54 -11.59 16.56
CA GLN A 314 -21.99 -12.89 16.93
C GLN A 314 -22.96 -13.69 17.79
N ARG A 315 -23.65 -13.04 18.74
CA ARG A 315 -24.65 -13.69 19.61
C ARG A 315 -25.89 -14.14 18.85
N THR A 316 -26.32 -13.39 17.83
CA THR A 316 -27.54 -13.70 17.07
C THR A 316 -27.32 -14.70 15.93
N ARG A 317 -26.15 -14.66 15.27
CA ARG A 317 -25.85 -15.45 14.06
C ARG A 317 -24.75 -16.49 14.23
N GLY A 318 -24.08 -16.54 15.38
CA GLY A 318 -22.99 -17.47 15.65
C GLY A 318 -21.89 -17.37 14.60
N ASP A 319 -21.44 -18.51 14.07
CA ASP A 319 -20.36 -18.60 13.08
C ASP A 319 -20.74 -18.09 11.67
N GLN A 320 -22.03 -17.75 11.44
CA GLN A 320 -22.49 -17.15 10.20
C GLN A 320 -22.47 -15.61 10.22
N SER A 321 -22.02 -15.02 11.32
CA SER A 321 -21.89 -13.57 11.45
C SER A 321 -21.00 -12.98 10.35
N ASP A 322 -21.33 -11.75 9.96
CA ASP A 322 -20.54 -11.00 8.99
C ASP A 322 -19.29 -10.42 9.66
N LEU A 323 -18.22 -10.22 8.88
CA LEU A 323 -16.99 -9.66 9.38
C LEU A 323 -17.15 -8.17 9.70
N HIS A 324 -16.81 -7.80 10.93
CA HIS A 324 -16.68 -6.42 11.38
C HIS A 324 -15.20 -6.03 11.37
N VAL A 325 -14.85 -5.03 10.56
CA VAL A 325 -13.49 -4.49 10.48
C VAL A 325 -13.42 -3.20 11.29
N ILE A 326 -12.51 -3.15 12.27
CA ILE A 326 -12.26 -1.97 13.09
C ILE A 326 -10.82 -1.51 12.83
N ILE A 327 -10.67 -0.28 12.36
CA ILE A 327 -9.39 0.32 12.00
C ILE A 327 -9.06 1.39 13.04
N PHE A 328 -7.95 1.22 13.75
CA PHE A 328 -7.39 2.22 14.65
C PHE A 328 -6.19 2.88 13.98
N ASP A 329 -6.32 4.17 13.67
CA ASP A 329 -5.16 5.01 13.32
C ASP A 329 -4.47 5.51 14.60
N GLU A 330 -3.15 5.70 14.54
CA GLU A 330 -2.34 6.14 15.69
C GLU A 330 -2.62 5.35 16.98
N ILE A 331 -2.63 4.01 16.88
CA ILE A 331 -2.95 3.14 18.03
C ILE A 331 -1.96 3.29 19.19
N ASP A 332 -0.75 3.81 18.94
CA ASP A 332 0.24 4.17 19.95
C ASP A 332 -0.18 5.35 20.84
N ALA A 333 -1.17 6.15 20.44
CA ALA A 333 -1.74 7.19 21.30
C ALA A 333 -2.51 6.59 22.50
N ILE A 334 -3.21 5.47 22.27
CA ILE A 334 -4.05 4.80 23.29
C ILE A 334 -3.34 3.63 23.97
N CYS A 335 -2.45 2.94 23.27
CA CYS A 335 -1.87 1.67 23.70
C CYS A 335 -0.37 1.75 24.02
N LYS A 336 0.03 2.74 24.81
CA LYS A 336 1.42 2.90 25.24
C LYS A 336 1.87 1.79 26.19
N SER A 337 3.17 1.50 26.20
CA SER A 337 3.80 0.61 27.18
C SER A 337 3.44 1.01 28.62
N ARG A 338 2.98 0.03 29.41
CA ARG A 338 2.53 0.23 30.79
C ARG A 338 3.69 0.77 31.65
N GLY A 339 3.39 1.74 32.50
CA GLY A 339 4.37 2.31 33.44
C GLY A 339 5.36 3.32 32.84
N SER A 340 5.23 3.69 31.55
CA SER A 340 6.09 4.71 30.92
C SER A 340 5.81 6.15 31.37
N THR A 341 4.63 6.41 31.96
CA THR A 341 4.17 7.75 32.29
C THR A 341 3.95 7.88 33.79
N ARG A 342 4.80 8.65 34.47
CA ARG A 342 4.67 8.99 35.90
C ARG A 342 3.49 9.94 36.19
N ASP A 343 2.94 10.57 35.15
CA ASP A 343 2.00 11.71 35.25
C ASP A 343 0.56 11.43 34.72
N GLY A 344 0.22 10.19 34.36
CA GLY A 344 -1.10 9.84 33.82
C GLY A 344 -2.03 9.20 34.86
N THR A 345 -3.31 9.56 34.86
CA THR A 345 -4.40 9.08 35.74
C THR A 345 -4.73 7.57 35.65
N GLY A 346 -3.81 6.72 35.15
CA GLY A 346 -4.05 5.28 34.93
C GLY A 346 -5.06 4.96 33.81
N VAL A 347 -5.64 5.98 33.17
CA VAL A 347 -6.66 5.84 32.12
C VAL A 347 -6.11 5.10 30.89
N HIS A 348 -4.84 5.31 30.52
CA HIS A 348 -4.22 4.57 29.42
C HIS A 348 -4.16 3.06 29.68
N ASP A 349 -3.79 2.65 30.90
CA ASP A 349 -3.68 1.23 31.26
C ASP A 349 -5.05 0.54 31.25
N SER A 350 -6.10 1.25 31.69
CA SER A 350 -7.46 0.69 31.72
C SER A 350 -8.02 0.49 30.30
N ILE A 351 -7.74 1.39 29.37
CA ILE A 351 -8.09 1.27 27.95
C ILE A 351 -7.41 0.06 27.31
N VAL A 352 -6.11 -0.12 27.55
CA VAL A 352 -5.37 -1.27 27.02
C VAL A 352 -5.98 -2.57 27.54
N ASN A 353 -6.26 -2.65 28.84
CA ASN A 353 -6.91 -3.84 29.42
C ASN A 353 -8.31 -4.09 28.82
N GLN A 354 -9.08 -3.03 28.57
CA GLN A 354 -10.40 -3.13 27.94
C GLN A 354 -10.31 -3.66 26.51
N LEU A 355 -9.36 -3.16 25.70
CA LEU A 355 -9.12 -3.63 24.34
C LEU A 355 -8.67 -5.11 24.33
N LEU A 356 -7.74 -5.47 25.23
CA LEU A 356 -7.25 -6.84 25.39
C LEU A 356 -8.37 -7.82 25.75
N THR A 357 -9.27 -7.41 26.66
CA THR A 357 -10.41 -8.23 27.08
C THR A 357 -11.40 -8.44 25.94
N LYS A 358 -11.57 -7.48 25.03
CA LYS A 358 -12.45 -7.62 23.87
C LYS A 358 -11.89 -8.53 22.77
N ILE A 359 -10.56 -8.59 22.62
CA ILE A 359 -9.92 -9.44 21.61
C ILE A 359 -9.73 -10.89 22.11
N ASP A 360 -9.27 -11.05 23.35
CA ASP A 360 -8.76 -12.32 23.90
C ASP A 360 -9.55 -12.81 25.13
N GLY A 361 -10.59 -12.09 25.54
CA GLY A 361 -11.41 -12.46 26.69
C GLY A 361 -12.26 -13.71 26.48
N VAL A 362 -13.01 -14.06 27.54
CA VAL A 362 -13.85 -15.27 27.60
C VAL A 362 -14.92 -15.29 26.50
N GLU A 363 -15.46 -14.12 26.13
CA GLU A 363 -16.35 -13.93 24.97
C GLU A 363 -15.56 -13.49 23.73
N SER A 364 -14.62 -14.32 23.29
CA SER A 364 -13.72 -13.98 22.19
C SER A 364 -14.48 -13.95 20.85
N LEU A 365 -14.46 -12.80 20.16
CA LEU A 365 -15.17 -12.59 18.90
C LEU A 365 -14.36 -13.13 17.71
N ASN A 366 -14.92 -14.11 16.97
CA ASN A 366 -14.30 -14.65 15.75
C ASN A 366 -14.63 -13.81 14.50
N ASN A 367 -15.67 -12.99 14.57
CA ASN A 367 -16.19 -12.15 13.50
C ASN A 367 -15.63 -10.73 13.47
N VAL A 368 -14.58 -10.46 14.26
CA VAL A 368 -13.91 -9.16 14.28
C VAL A 368 -12.53 -9.27 13.67
N LEU A 369 -12.14 -8.24 12.93
CA LEU A 369 -10.77 -7.99 12.50
C LEU A 369 -10.36 -6.59 12.94
N LEU A 370 -9.35 -6.52 13.80
CA LEU A 370 -8.73 -5.29 14.27
C LEU A 370 -7.53 -4.95 13.39
N ILE A 371 -7.48 -3.74 12.83
CA ILE A 371 -6.32 -3.24 12.09
C ILE A 371 -5.78 -2.02 12.84
N GLY A 372 -4.64 -2.18 13.51
CA GLY A 372 -3.93 -1.08 14.14
C GLY A 372 -2.89 -0.48 13.20
N MET A 373 -2.75 0.84 13.20
CA MET A 373 -1.72 1.54 12.43
C MET A 373 -0.89 2.41 13.37
N THR A 374 0.43 2.37 13.23
CA THR A 374 1.33 3.21 14.02
C THR A 374 2.58 3.59 13.23
N ASN A 375 3.19 4.72 13.59
CA ASN A 375 4.53 5.05 13.12
C ASN A 375 5.62 4.44 14.00
N ARG A 376 5.28 4.10 15.25
CA ARG A 376 6.22 3.74 16.32
C ARG A 376 5.78 2.47 17.03
N LYS A 377 6.23 1.33 16.51
CA LYS A 377 5.96 0.01 17.10
C LYS A 377 6.56 -0.11 18.52
N ASP A 378 7.69 0.54 18.77
CA ASP A 378 8.42 0.55 20.04
C ASP A 378 7.61 1.12 21.22
N LEU A 379 6.65 2.01 20.95
CA LEU A 379 5.82 2.62 21.99
C LEU A 379 4.67 1.73 22.44
N LEU A 380 4.31 0.71 21.66
CA LEU A 380 3.14 -0.12 21.93
C LEU A 380 3.37 -1.09 23.08
N ASP A 381 2.29 -1.43 23.79
CA ASP A 381 2.31 -2.49 24.79
C ASP A 381 2.56 -3.87 24.14
N GLU A 382 3.66 -4.51 24.54
CA GLU A 382 4.03 -5.89 24.16
C GLU A 382 2.91 -6.91 24.39
N ALA A 383 1.99 -6.65 25.34
CA ALA A 383 0.83 -7.51 25.57
C ALA A 383 -0.12 -7.56 24.35
N LEU A 384 -0.22 -6.51 23.55
CA LEU A 384 -1.05 -6.48 22.34
C LEU A 384 -0.40 -7.21 21.17
N LEU A 385 0.93 -7.20 21.10
CA LEU A 385 1.74 -7.80 20.04
C LEU A 385 1.85 -9.33 20.13
N ARG A 386 1.22 -9.95 21.13
CA ARG A 386 1.26 -11.41 21.31
C ARG A 386 0.36 -12.13 20.29
N PRO A 387 0.76 -13.33 19.83
CA PRO A 387 -0.08 -14.17 18.97
C PRO A 387 -1.48 -14.40 19.58
N GLY A 388 -2.52 -14.40 18.73
CA GLY A 388 -3.92 -14.41 19.16
C GLY A 388 -4.56 -13.03 19.39
N ARG A 389 -3.75 -11.94 19.42
CA ARG A 389 -4.21 -10.54 19.49
C ARG A 389 -3.89 -9.81 18.19
N LEU A 390 -2.91 -8.90 18.19
CA LEU A 390 -2.28 -8.39 16.98
C LEU A 390 -1.19 -9.38 16.57
N GLU A 391 -1.57 -10.44 15.88
CA GLU A 391 -0.62 -11.50 15.53
C GLU A 391 0.19 -11.17 14.29
N VAL A 392 -0.44 -10.53 13.30
CA VAL A 392 0.20 -10.21 12.03
C VAL A 392 0.77 -8.80 12.10
N HIS A 393 2.10 -8.71 12.10
CA HIS A 393 2.82 -7.42 12.04
C HIS A 393 3.41 -7.23 10.65
N VAL A 394 3.03 -6.15 9.97
CA VAL A 394 3.54 -5.82 8.64
C VAL A 394 4.20 -4.45 8.67
N GLU A 395 5.46 -4.43 8.29
CA GLU A 395 6.23 -3.20 8.12
C GLU A 395 5.99 -2.65 6.71
N ILE A 396 5.43 -1.45 6.61
CA ILE A 396 5.25 -0.72 5.36
C ILE A 396 6.45 0.20 5.20
N SER A 397 7.40 -0.24 4.38
CA SER A 397 8.63 0.49 4.06
C SER A 397 8.39 1.62 3.06
N LEU A 398 9.42 2.42 2.81
CA LEU A 398 9.41 3.39 1.71
C LEU A 398 9.32 2.66 0.34
N PRO A 399 8.67 3.27 -0.66
CA PRO A 399 8.52 2.65 -1.96
C PRO A 399 9.85 2.55 -2.73
N ASP A 400 10.05 1.39 -3.36
CA ASP A 400 11.12 1.17 -4.33
C ASP A 400 10.95 2.05 -5.58
N GLU A 401 11.95 2.14 -6.45
CA GLU A 401 11.89 2.95 -7.68
C GLU A 401 10.68 2.60 -8.57
N ASN A 402 10.43 1.31 -8.78
CA ASN A 402 9.25 0.84 -9.49
C ASN A 402 7.95 1.20 -8.74
N GLY A 403 7.98 1.15 -7.40
CA GLY A 403 6.84 1.55 -6.58
C GLY A 403 6.54 3.04 -6.66
N ARG A 404 7.57 3.89 -6.69
CA ARG A 404 7.44 5.34 -6.90
C ARG A 404 6.86 5.65 -8.27
N LEU A 405 7.31 4.95 -9.30
CA LEU A 405 6.74 5.05 -10.64
C LEU A 405 5.25 4.69 -10.65
N GLN A 406 4.85 3.60 -10.00
CA GLN A 406 3.44 3.22 -9.88
C GLN A 406 2.62 4.29 -9.14
N ILE A 407 3.15 4.83 -8.03
CA ILE A 407 2.48 5.90 -7.27
C ILE A 407 2.30 7.15 -8.13
N LEU A 408 3.37 7.59 -8.82
CA LEU A 408 3.32 8.73 -9.74
C LEU A 408 2.31 8.48 -10.87
N GLN A 409 2.26 7.28 -11.44
CA GLN A 409 1.27 6.90 -12.45
C GLN A 409 -0.16 7.00 -11.90
N ILE A 410 -0.42 6.48 -10.70
CA ILE A 410 -1.76 6.53 -10.08
C ILE A 410 -2.22 7.99 -9.91
N HIS A 411 -1.36 8.87 -9.40
CA HIS A 411 -1.71 10.28 -9.18
C HIS A 411 -1.80 11.08 -10.49
N THR A 412 -1.04 10.72 -11.52
CA THR A 412 -1.06 11.39 -12.84
C THR A 412 -2.08 10.80 -13.82
N ASN A 413 -2.65 9.61 -13.56
CA ASN A 413 -3.60 8.96 -14.47
C ASN A 413 -4.81 9.84 -14.79
N LYS A 414 -5.41 10.50 -13.78
CA LYS A 414 -6.54 11.42 -14.01
C LYS A 414 -6.15 12.63 -14.87
N MET A 415 -4.93 13.12 -14.73
CA MET A 415 -4.42 14.25 -15.54
C MET A 415 -4.16 13.80 -16.97
N LYS A 416 -3.66 12.58 -17.14
CA LYS A 416 -3.39 11.96 -18.43
C LYS A 416 -4.68 11.65 -19.20
N GLU A 417 -5.69 11.08 -18.53
CA GLU A 417 -7.02 10.81 -19.12
C GLU A 417 -7.70 12.09 -19.62
N ASN A 418 -7.58 13.17 -18.85
CA ASN A 418 -8.15 14.48 -19.20
C ASN A 418 -7.22 15.34 -20.08
N SER A 419 -6.10 14.79 -20.59
CA SER A 419 -5.13 15.51 -21.46
C SER A 419 -4.48 16.77 -20.87
N PHE A 420 -4.44 16.91 -19.53
CA PHE A 420 -3.75 18.00 -18.82
C PHE A 420 -2.24 17.75 -18.60
N LEU A 421 -1.77 16.53 -18.86
CA LEU A 421 -0.34 16.17 -18.74
C LEU A 421 0.37 16.36 -20.08
N SER A 422 1.48 17.11 -20.12
CA SER A 422 2.29 17.24 -21.33
C SER A 422 2.94 15.89 -21.71
N PRO A 423 3.03 15.54 -23.00
CA PRO A 423 3.78 14.34 -23.45
C PRO A 423 5.27 14.39 -23.09
N ASP A 424 5.82 15.57 -22.75
CA ASP A 424 7.22 15.75 -22.38
C ASP A 424 7.57 15.19 -20.99
N VAL A 425 6.56 14.85 -20.18
CA VAL A 425 6.76 14.40 -18.80
C VAL A 425 7.17 12.93 -18.77
N ASN A 426 8.41 12.67 -18.35
CA ASN A 426 8.92 11.32 -18.13
C ASN A 426 8.82 10.91 -16.66
N LEU A 427 7.82 10.08 -16.33
CA LEU A 427 7.62 9.57 -14.97
C LEU A 427 8.75 8.65 -14.48
N GLN A 428 9.47 7.96 -15.37
CA GLN A 428 10.62 7.12 -14.98
C GLN A 428 11.76 7.99 -14.47
N GLU A 429 12.03 9.10 -15.14
CA GLU A 429 13.06 10.04 -14.72
C GLU A 429 12.71 10.67 -13.35
N LEU A 430 11.44 11.04 -13.14
CA LEU A 430 10.97 11.53 -11.84
C LEU A 430 11.12 10.48 -10.73
N ALA A 431 10.80 9.22 -11.00
CA ALA A 431 10.97 8.12 -10.03
C ALA A 431 12.45 7.89 -9.66
N ALA A 432 13.38 8.06 -10.61
CA ALA A 432 14.81 7.95 -10.37
C ALA A 432 15.36 9.13 -9.54
N ARG A 433 14.84 10.35 -9.75
CA ARG A 433 15.24 11.57 -9.00
C ARG A 433 14.62 11.66 -7.60
N THR A 434 13.46 11.05 -7.36
CA THR A 434 12.72 11.09 -6.08
C THR A 434 13.15 10.00 -5.07
N LYS A 435 14.46 9.85 -4.85
CA LYS A 435 14.98 8.82 -3.92
C LYS A 435 14.49 9.08 -2.50
N ASN A 436 13.99 8.03 -1.83
CA ASN A 436 13.40 8.03 -0.48
C ASN A 436 12.12 8.84 -0.29
N PHE A 437 11.51 9.34 -1.36
CA PHE A 437 10.22 10.00 -1.23
C PHE A 437 9.16 8.99 -0.76
N SER A 438 8.40 9.39 0.24
CA SER A 438 7.21 8.67 0.68
C SER A 438 6.04 8.88 -0.30
N GLY A 439 5.01 8.04 -0.21
CA GLY A 439 3.83 8.17 -1.07
C GLY A 439 3.14 9.53 -0.93
N ALA A 440 3.08 10.06 0.30
CA ALA A 440 2.52 11.39 0.57
C ALA A 440 3.38 12.52 -0.03
N GLU A 441 4.71 12.38 -0.01
CA GLU A 441 5.61 13.37 -0.63
C GLU A 441 5.52 13.34 -2.14
N LEU A 442 5.42 12.15 -2.77
CA LEU A 442 5.18 12.04 -4.21
C LEU A 442 3.85 12.67 -4.63
N GLU A 443 2.79 12.46 -3.84
CA GLU A 443 1.53 13.17 -4.03
C GLU A 443 1.71 14.69 -3.89
N GLY A 444 2.54 15.12 -2.94
CA GLY A 444 2.96 16.51 -2.78
C GLY A 444 3.62 17.07 -4.03
N VAL A 445 4.60 16.37 -4.61
CA VAL A 445 5.31 16.78 -5.84
C VAL A 445 4.33 16.99 -6.97
N VAL A 446 3.39 16.06 -7.16
CA VAL A 446 2.34 16.18 -8.19
C VAL A 446 1.44 17.39 -7.92
N LYS A 447 1.06 17.65 -6.66
CA LYS A 447 0.23 18.83 -6.31
C LYS A 447 0.97 20.15 -6.50
N SER A 448 2.24 20.24 -6.12
CA SER A 448 3.06 21.44 -6.32
C SER A 448 3.28 21.70 -7.81
N ALA A 449 3.57 20.67 -8.61
CA ALA A 449 3.68 20.80 -10.07
C ALA A 449 2.38 21.34 -10.71
N VAL A 450 1.21 20.86 -10.26
CA VAL A 450 -0.09 21.43 -10.68
C VAL A 450 -0.22 22.89 -10.24
N SER A 451 0.19 23.22 -9.02
CA SER A 451 0.16 24.60 -8.52
C SER A 451 1.02 25.54 -9.37
N PHE A 452 2.22 25.12 -9.77
CA PHE A 452 3.08 25.88 -10.68
C PHE A 452 2.45 26.04 -12.08
N ALA A 453 1.86 24.98 -12.62
CA ALA A 453 1.17 25.03 -13.90
C ALA A 453 -0.05 25.98 -13.88
N LEU A 454 -0.81 25.98 -12.78
CA LEU A 454 -1.93 26.90 -12.58
C LEU A 454 -1.45 28.35 -12.39
N ASN A 455 -0.37 28.56 -11.63
CA ASN A 455 0.19 29.89 -11.40
C ASN A 455 0.72 30.52 -12.69
N ARG A 456 1.30 29.72 -13.61
CA ARG A 456 1.72 30.19 -14.94
C ARG A 456 0.56 30.76 -15.79
N GLN A 457 -0.65 30.25 -15.58
CA GLN A 457 -1.85 30.69 -16.32
C GLN A 457 -2.57 31.86 -15.62
N LEU A 458 -2.28 32.09 -14.34
CA LEU A 458 -2.80 33.22 -13.58
C LEU A 458 -1.90 34.44 -13.79
N SER A 459 -2.38 35.43 -14.53
CA SER A 459 -1.73 36.75 -14.57
C SER A 459 -2.06 37.50 -13.28
N LEU A 460 -1.04 37.84 -12.48
CA LEU A 460 -1.20 38.60 -11.22
C LEU A 460 -1.92 39.96 -11.43
N ASP A 461 -1.86 40.51 -12.64
CA ASP A 461 -2.46 41.80 -12.98
C ASP A 461 -3.95 41.72 -13.39
N ASP A 462 -4.49 40.55 -13.73
CA ASP A 462 -5.86 40.38 -14.27
C ASP A 462 -6.50 39.04 -13.82
N LEU A 463 -7.01 38.99 -12.58
CA LEU A 463 -7.67 37.81 -12.00
C LEU A 463 -9.06 37.49 -12.60
N THR A 464 -9.58 38.31 -13.51
CA THR A 464 -10.96 38.23 -14.05
C THR A 464 -11.05 37.62 -15.45
N LYS A 465 -9.92 37.30 -16.10
CA LYS A 465 -9.94 36.64 -17.41
C LYS A 465 -10.44 35.18 -17.27
N PRO A 466 -11.32 34.71 -18.17
CA PRO A 466 -11.68 33.30 -18.20
C PRO A 466 -10.42 32.48 -18.49
N VAL A 467 -10.21 31.43 -17.70
CA VAL A 467 -9.05 30.55 -17.85
C VAL A 467 -9.28 29.66 -19.07
N ASP A 468 -8.38 29.71 -20.05
CA ASP A 468 -8.42 28.81 -21.20
C ASP A 468 -8.04 27.39 -20.75
N GLU A 469 -9.05 26.54 -20.52
CA GLU A 469 -8.87 25.16 -20.03
C GLU A 469 -7.96 24.31 -20.95
N GLU A 470 -7.94 24.60 -22.27
CA GLU A 470 -7.12 23.87 -23.26
C GLU A 470 -5.61 24.16 -23.15
N ASN A 471 -5.21 25.28 -22.54
CA ASN A 471 -3.81 25.69 -22.40
C ASN A 471 -3.17 25.27 -21.07
N ILE A 472 -3.95 24.77 -20.12
CA ILE A 472 -3.41 24.31 -18.84
C ILE A 472 -2.76 22.94 -19.04
N LYS A 473 -1.44 22.92 -19.27
CA LYS A 473 -0.67 21.67 -19.31
C LYS A 473 0.41 21.70 -18.25
N VAL A 474 0.51 20.61 -17.49
CA VAL A 474 1.62 20.37 -16.57
C VAL A 474 2.80 19.85 -17.37
N THR A 475 3.90 20.58 -17.32
CA THR A 475 5.14 20.31 -18.06
C THR A 475 6.19 19.68 -17.14
N MET A 476 7.26 19.13 -17.73
CA MET A 476 8.37 18.55 -16.94
C MET A 476 9.06 19.59 -16.06
N ASP A 477 9.13 20.84 -16.51
CA ASP A 477 9.74 21.95 -15.77
C ASP A 477 8.99 22.26 -14.47
N ASP A 478 7.66 22.16 -14.50
CA ASP A 478 6.81 22.32 -13.30
C ASP A 478 7.12 21.25 -12.25
N PHE A 479 7.43 20.01 -12.68
CA PHE A 479 7.88 18.94 -11.79
C PHE A 479 9.28 19.19 -11.24
N LEU A 480 10.20 19.75 -12.04
CA LEU A 480 11.55 20.09 -11.59
C LEU A 480 11.52 21.18 -10.52
N HIS A 481 10.68 22.20 -10.68
CA HIS A 481 10.45 23.23 -9.66
C HIS A 481 9.80 22.64 -8.40
N ALA A 482 8.81 21.76 -8.55
CA ALA A 482 8.19 21.08 -7.41
C ALA A 482 9.18 20.24 -6.58
N LEU A 483 10.17 19.61 -7.23
CA LEU A 483 11.23 18.85 -6.55
C LEU A 483 12.20 19.75 -5.75
N GLN A 484 12.33 21.02 -6.11
CA GLN A 484 13.13 21.98 -5.34
C GLN A 484 12.38 22.46 -4.08
N GLU A 485 11.05 22.58 -4.16
CA GLU A 485 10.22 23.01 -3.03
C GLU A 485 10.02 21.88 -2.01
N ILE A 486 9.80 20.65 -2.49
CA ILE A 486 9.44 19.52 -1.63
C ILE A 486 10.69 18.70 -1.32
N THR A 487 11.16 18.84 -0.08
CA THR A 487 12.26 18.05 0.47
C THR A 487 11.74 16.76 1.10
N PRO A 488 12.47 15.63 0.95
CA PRO A 488 12.08 14.38 1.60
C PRO A 488 12.26 14.49 3.11
N SER A 489 11.26 14.04 3.87
CA SER A 489 11.35 13.96 5.34
C SER A 489 12.26 12.82 5.81
N PHE A 490 12.49 11.82 4.96
CA PHE A 490 13.33 10.67 5.23
C PHE A 490 14.61 10.68 4.36
N GLY A 491 15.75 10.98 4.98
CA GLY A 491 17.04 11.15 4.29
C GLY A 491 17.71 12.47 4.66
N ALA A 492 18.94 12.70 4.22
CA ALA A 492 19.61 13.99 4.41
C ALA A 492 18.75 15.11 3.81
N SER A 493 18.48 16.13 4.61
CA SER A 493 18.61 17.51 4.13
C SER A 493 19.95 17.60 3.41
N THR A 494 19.93 17.55 2.08
CA THR A 494 21.11 17.85 1.25
C THR A 494 21.76 19.13 1.74
N ASP A 495 20.94 20.08 2.19
CA ASP A 495 21.32 21.32 2.87
C ASP A 495 22.32 21.12 4.02
N ASP A 496 22.17 20.12 4.89
CA ASP A 496 23.11 19.92 6.01
C ASP A 496 24.48 19.43 5.53
N LEU A 497 24.50 18.60 4.48
CA LEU A 497 25.73 18.11 3.86
C LEU A 497 26.38 19.19 2.98
N GLU A 498 25.58 20.00 2.28
CA GLU A 498 26.03 21.15 1.49
C GLU A 498 26.59 22.26 2.37
N ARG A 499 26.01 22.51 3.55
CA ARG A 499 26.58 23.40 4.58
C ARG A 499 27.97 22.97 5.02
N CYS A 500 28.26 21.67 5.01
CA CYS A 500 29.60 21.17 5.33
C CYS A 500 30.62 21.42 4.20
N ARG A 501 30.15 21.82 3.00
CA ARG A 501 30.93 22.03 1.77
C ARG A 501 30.67 23.41 1.15
N LEU A 502 30.71 24.48 1.94
CA LEU A 502 30.47 25.86 1.46
C LEU A 502 31.22 26.22 0.16
N ASN A 503 32.48 25.77 0.03
CA ASN A 503 33.34 26.05 -1.14
C ASN A 503 33.51 24.84 -2.07
N GLY A 504 32.63 23.83 -1.97
CA GLY A 504 32.78 22.56 -2.68
C GLY A 504 33.94 21.69 -2.16
N MET A 505 34.36 20.69 -2.95
CA MET A 505 35.57 19.92 -2.68
C MET A 505 36.70 20.47 -3.54
N VAL A 506 37.75 20.94 -2.88
CA VAL A 506 38.92 21.55 -3.53
C VAL A 506 39.94 20.46 -3.79
N ASP A 507 40.53 20.45 -4.97
CA ASP A 507 41.51 19.45 -5.35
C ASP A 507 42.89 19.80 -4.75
N CYS A 508 43.08 19.38 -3.50
CA CYS A 508 44.24 19.67 -2.66
C CYS A 508 45.47 18.79 -2.95
N GLY A 509 45.65 18.40 -4.22
CA GLY A 509 46.72 17.53 -4.66
C GLY A 509 46.46 16.03 -4.50
N ASP A 510 47.46 15.24 -4.89
CA ASP A 510 47.30 13.79 -5.13
C ASP A 510 47.10 13.00 -3.83
N ARG A 511 47.56 13.51 -2.69
CA ARG A 511 47.38 12.86 -1.38
C ARG A 511 45.91 12.88 -0.93
N HIS A 512 45.26 14.03 -1.01
CA HIS A 512 43.84 14.18 -0.69
C HIS A 512 42.97 13.39 -1.67
N ARG A 513 43.31 13.45 -2.97
CA ARG A 513 42.63 12.68 -4.01
C ARG A 513 42.74 11.17 -3.80
N HIS A 514 43.92 10.69 -3.39
CA HIS A 514 44.11 9.27 -3.07
C HIS A 514 43.27 8.83 -1.86
N ILE A 515 43.15 9.66 -0.81
CA ILE A 515 42.29 9.36 0.35
C ILE A 515 40.82 9.32 -0.08
N TYR A 516 40.37 10.28 -0.88
CA TYR A 516 39.03 10.31 -1.44
C TYR A 516 38.72 9.05 -2.27
N GLN A 517 39.62 8.67 -3.17
CA GLN A 517 39.49 7.45 -3.98
C GLN A 517 39.39 6.20 -3.08
N ARG A 518 40.21 6.12 -2.03
CA ARG A 518 40.14 5.02 -1.06
C ARG A 518 38.84 4.99 -0.26
N ALA A 519 38.31 6.15 0.12
CA ALA A 519 37.01 6.24 0.77
C ALA A 519 35.89 5.78 -0.18
N MET A 520 35.94 6.15 -1.47
CA MET A 520 35.01 5.68 -2.50
C MET A 520 35.13 4.16 -2.74
N LEU A 521 36.32 3.57 -2.64
CA LEU A 521 36.47 2.11 -2.70
C LEU A 521 35.75 1.41 -1.53
N LEU A 522 35.69 2.01 -0.34
CA LEU A 522 34.90 1.47 0.79
C LEU A 522 33.40 1.55 0.50
N VAL A 523 32.95 2.63 -0.14
CA VAL A 523 31.56 2.78 -0.61
C VAL A 523 31.19 1.67 -1.59
N GLU A 524 32.05 1.39 -2.58
CA GLU A 524 31.87 0.29 -3.53
C GLU A 524 31.90 -1.08 -2.83
N GLN A 525 32.80 -1.28 -1.88
CA GLN A 525 32.85 -2.49 -1.08
C GLN A 525 31.52 -2.73 -0.35
N VAL A 526 30.95 -1.71 0.28
CA VAL A 526 29.63 -1.82 0.92
C VAL A 526 28.56 -2.13 -0.12
N LYS A 527 28.54 -1.45 -1.28
CA LYS A 527 27.58 -1.74 -2.36
C LYS A 527 27.63 -3.19 -2.85
N VAL A 528 28.82 -3.72 -3.13
CA VAL A 528 28.99 -5.02 -3.83
C VAL A 528 29.13 -6.21 -2.88
N SER A 529 29.81 -6.05 -1.74
CA SER A 529 30.17 -7.18 -0.88
C SER A 529 28.96 -7.86 -0.24
N ARG A 530 29.04 -9.19 -0.06
CA ARG A 530 28.05 -10.00 0.66
C ARG A 530 28.47 -10.32 2.11
N GLY A 531 29.76 -10.20 2.42
CA GLY A 531 30.33 -10.61 3.71
C GLY A 531 30.46 -9.49 4.76
N SER A 532 30.53 -8.22 4.33
CA SER A 532 30.72 -7.05 5.22
C SER A 532 29.52 -6.11 5.12
N PRO A 533 28.42 -6.35 5.86
CA PRO A 533 27.25 -5.49 5.84
C PRO A 533 27.45 -4.18 6.61
N LEU A 534 28.47 -4.11 7.47
CA LEU A 534 28.88 -2.94 8.22
C LEU A 534 30.35 -2.66 7.91
N VAL A 535 30.67 -1.43 7.51
CA VAL A 535 32.03 -0.93 7.39
C VAL A 535 32.10 0.40 8.12
N SER A 536 33.13 0.58 8.94
CA SER A 536 33.35 1.82 9.69
C SER A 536 34.72 2.40 9.32
N CYS A 537 34.76 3.68 8.98
CA CYS A 537 35.96 4.40 8.57
C CYS A 537 36.18 5.62 9.47
N LEU A 538 37.34 5.74 10.10
CA LEU A 538 37.74 6.90 10.88
C LEU A 538 38.62 7.83 10.03
N LEU A 539 38.26 9.10 9.96
CA LEU A 539 39.05 10.16 9.34
C LEU A 539 39.70 10.97 10.46
N GLU A 540 41.01 10.82 10.61
CA GLU A 540 41.81 11.52 11.62
C GLU A 540 42.67 12.61 10.95
N GLY A 541 43.10 13.60 11.73
CA GLY A 541 44.07 14.60 11.29
C GLY A 541 43.94 15.90 12.08
N PRO A 542 44.78 16.90 11.83
CA PRO A 542 44.74 18.18 12.55
C PRO A 542 43.38 18.87 12.43
N SER A 543 43.06 19.72 13.41
CA SER A 543 41.86 20.56 13.32
C SER A 543 41.91 21.40 12.05
N SER A 544 40.75 21.71 11.47
CA SER A 544 40.65 22.53 10.26
C SER A 544 41.24 21.96 8.97
N SER A 545 41.57 20.66 8.90
CA SER A 545 42.08 20.00 7.68
C SER A 545 41.00 19.58 6.66
N GLY A 546 39.72 19.78 6.97
CA GLY A 546 38.62 19.50 6.03
C GLY A 546 38.04 18.07 6.10
N LYS A 547 38.27 17.35 7.21
CA LYS A 547 37.77 15.98 7.43
C LYS A 547 36.26 15.83 7.23
N THR A 548 35.47 16.70 7.85
CA THR A 548 34.01 16.74 7.72
C THR A 548 33.57 16.99 6.28
N ALA A 549 34.24 17.92 5.58
CA ALA A 549 33.94 18.22 4.18
C ALA A 549 34.23 17.02 3.28
N LEU A 550 35.32 16.28 3.54
CA LEU A 550 35.64 15.04 2.81
C LEU A 550 34.57 13.96 3.07
N ALA A 551 34.21 13.71 4.33
CA ALA A 551 33.17 12.74 4.68
C ALA A 551 31.81 13.09 4.04
N ALA A 552 31.41 14.36 4.08
CA ALA A 552 30.19 14.85 3.45
C ALA A 552 30.24 14.71 1.92
N THR A 553 31.39 14.96 1.30
CA THR A 553 31.58 14.79 -0.15
C THR A 553 31.43 13.33 -0.55
N VAL A 554 32.12 12.42 0.16
CA VAL A 554 31.99 10.97 -0.07
C VAL A 554 30.56 10.51 0.19
N GLY A 555 29.88 11.07 1.19
CA GLY A 555 28.46 10.81 1.45
C GLY A 555 27.57 11.16 0.26
N ILE A 556 27.70 12.36 -0.30
CA ILE A 556 26.93 12.81 -1.48
C ILE A 556 27.29 11.97 -2.72
N ASP A 557 28.58 11.84 -3.03
CA ASP A 557 29.06 11.16 -4.23
C ASP A 557 28.83 9.63 -4.17
N SER A 558 28.59 9.08 -2.97
CA SER A 558 28.23 7.67 -2.81
C SER A 558 26.92 7.30 -3.50
N ASP A 559 26.03 8.27 -3.73
CA ASP A 559 24.68 8.06 -4.26
C ASP A 559 23.88 7.00 -3.45
N PHE A 560 24.17 6.90 -2.15
CA PHE A 560 23.41 6.03 -1.26
C PHE A 560 22.05 6.68 -0.98
N PRO A 561 20.96 5.89 -0.86
CA PRO A 561 19.64 6.42 -0.56
C PRO A 561 19.63 7.21 0.76
N TYR A 562 20.21 6.67 1.84
CA TYR A 562 20.22 7.38 3.11
C TYR A 562 21.63 7.85 3.47
N VAL A 563 21.81 9.16 3.58
CA VAL A 563 23.02 9.77 4.13
C VAL A 563 22.58 10.67 5.27
N LYS A 564 23.22 10.59 6.44
CA LYS A 564 22.91 11.52 7.55
C LYS A 564 24.16 11.88 8.32
N ILE A 565 24.32 13.17 8.57
CA ILE A 565 25.34 13.71 9.46
C ILE A 565 24.79 13.85 10.88
N VAL A 566 25.56 13.38 11.85
CA VAL A 566 25.33 13.50 13.28
C VAL A 566 26.42 14.44 13.80
N SER A 567 26.07 15.70 13.99
CA SER A 567 26.97 16.72 14.53
C SER A 567 26.49 17.19 15.89
N ALA A 568 27.44 17.52 16.77
CA ALA A 568 27.17 18.10 18.08
C ALA A 568 26.38 19.41 18.01
N GLU A 569 26.45 20.13 16.87
CA GLU A 569 25.73 21.38 16.64
C GLU A 569 24.21 21.19 16.67
N SER A 570 23.71 20.07 16.14
CA SER A 570 22.27 19.74 16.16
C SER A 570 21.76 19.31 17.54
N MET A 571 22.67 19.09 18.51
CA MET A 571 22.38 18.50 19.81
C MET A 571 22.71 19.45 20.98
N ILE A 572 22.94 20.73 20.71
CA ILE A 572 23.29 21.72 21.73
C ILE A 572 22.13 21.88 22.74
N GLY A 573 22.46 21.89 24.02
CA GLY A 573 21.49 22.09 25.11
C GLY A 573 20.69 20.85 25.53
N LEU A 574 20.88 19.71 24.87
CA LEU A 574 20.22 18.45 25.23
C LEU A 574 20.96 17.73 26.36
N HIS A 575 20.20 17.03 27.21
CA HIS A 575 20.77 16.10 28.18
C HIS A 575 21.35 14.85 27.50
N GLU A 576 22.32 14.21 28.15
CA GLU A 576 23.04 13.03 27.62
C GLU A 576 22.09 11.89 27.19
N SER A 577 21.03 11.62 27.95
CA SER A 577 20.04 10.59 27.63
C SER A 577 19.28 10.90 26.34
N THR A 578 18.90 12.17 26.14
CA THR A 578 18.25 12.64 24.92
C THR A 578 19.19 12.60 23.72
N LYS A 579 20.47 12.94 23.91
CA LYS A 579 21.51 12.80 22.86
C LYS A 579 21.65 11.35 22.43
N CYS A 580 21.77 10.42 23.39
CA CYS A 580 21.83 8.98 23.09
C CYS A 580 20.60 8.51 22.33
N ALA A 581 19.39 8.93 22.75
CA ALA A 581 18.15 8.59 22.07
C ALA A 581 18.11 9.12 20.61
N GLN A 582 18.62 10.33 20.37
CA GLN A 582 18.73 10.87 19.01
C GLN A 582 19.73 10.10 18.15
N ILE A 583 20.91 9.77 18.68
CA ILE A 583 21.91 8.96 17.97
C ILE A 583 21.33 7.59 17.62
N ILE A 584 20.71 6.91 18.59
CA ILE A 584 20.06 5.61 18.38
C ILE A 584 19.00 5.71 17.28
N LYS A 585 18.15 6.75 17.31
CA LYS A 585 17.14 6.99 16.28
C LYS A 585 17.75 7.13 14.88
N VAL A 586 18.86 7.85 14.73
CA VAL A 586 19.56 7.98 13.42
C VAL A 586 20.04 6.62 12.90
N PHE A 587 20.60 5.78 13.75
CA PHE A 587 21.00 4.42 13.37
C PHE A 587 19.79 3.53 13.03
N GLU A 588 18.70 3.64 13.79
CA GLU A 588 17.45 2.90 13.51
C GLU A 588 16.81 3.32 12.18
N ASP A 589 16.82 4.61 11.87
CA ASP A 589 16.36 5.12 10.57
C ASP A 589 17.29 4.64 9.44
N ALA A 590 18.61 4.63 9.66
CA ALA A 590 19.56 4.08 8.70
C ALA A 590 19.35 2.59 8.39
N TYR A 591 18.85 1.79 9.34
CA TYR A 591 18.52 0.37 9.12
C TYR A 591 17.27 0.15 8.26
N LYS A 592 16.42 1.17 8.09
CA LYS A 592 15.25 1.07 7.20
C LYS A 592 15.67 1.17 5.73
N SER A 593 16.77 1.88 5.44
CA SER A 593 17.31 2.02 4.08
C SER A 593 18.15 0.80 3.66
N PRO A 594 18.05 0.30 2.41
CA PRO A 594 18.88 -0.80 1.91
C PRO A 594 20.39 -0.49 1.97
N LEU A 595 20.76 0.75 1.66
CA LEU A 595 22.13 1.26 1.76
C LEU A 595 22.09 2.57 2.54
N SER A 596 22.94 2.71 3.55
CA SER A 596 23.01 3.91 4.36
C SER A 596 24.44 4.33 4.69
N VAL A 597 24.66 5.64 4.76
CA VAL A 597 25.89 6.27 5.25
C VAL A 597 25.55 7.13 6.46
N ILE A 598 26.25 6.92 7.57
CA ILE A 598 26.18 7.79 8.74
C ILE A 598 27.53 8.48 8.90
N ILE A 599 27.53 9.80 9.05
CA ILE A 599 28.73 10.60 9.32
C ILE A 599 28.63 11.09 10.77
N LEU A 600 29.50 10.58 11.64
CA LEU A 600 29.68 11.05 13.00
C LEU A 600 30.73 12.17 12.98
N ASP A 601 30.27 13.41 13.10
CA ASP A 601 31.11 14.58 12.98
C ASP A 601 31.67 15.03 14.34
N ASP A 602 32.99 15.26 14.40
CA ASP A 602 33.78 15.65 15.56
C ASP A 602 33.41 14.81 16.80
N ILE A 603 33.78 13.53 16.79
CA ILE A 603 33.39 12.56 17.82
C ILE A 603 33.78 13.06 19.23
N GLU A 604 34.94 13.70 19.39
CA GLU A 604 35.35 14.32 20.64
C GLU A 604 34.32 15.33 21.18
N ARG A 605 33.69 16.11 20.30
CA ARG A 605 32.68 17.11 20.67
C ARG A 605 31.33 16.46 20.97
N LEU A 606 30.96 15.39 20.26
CA LEU A 606 29.79 14.56 20.60
C LEU A 606 29.91 13.93 21.98
N LEU A 607 31.13 13.53 22.37
CA LEU A 607 31.46 12.98 23.68
C LEU A 607 31.61 14.04 24.79
N GLU A 608 31.45 15.33 24.45
CA GLU A 608 31.65 16.46 25.36
C GLU A 608 33.05 16.45 26.00
N TYR A 609 34.07 16.05 25.23
CA TYR A 609 35.44 15.96 25.72
C TYR A 609 35.99 17.33 26.12
N VAL A 610 36.58 17.40 27.31
CA VAL A 610 37.34 18.55 27.79
C VAL A 610 38.72 18.09 28.25
N ALA A 611 39.77 18.69 27.68
CA ALA A 611 41.16 18.33 27.95
C ALA A 611 41.61 18.64 29.41
N ILE A 612 41.01 19.64 30.06
CA ILE A 612 41.34 20.04 31.43
C ILE A 612 40.71 19.06 32.42
N GLY A 613 41.47 18.01 32.77
CA GLY A 613 41.02 16.88 33.58
C GLY A 613 40.01 16.07 32.77
N PRO A 614 40.42 14.97 32.09
CA PRO A 614 39.68 14.38 30.96
C PRO A 614 38.26 13.99 31.37
N ARG A 615 37.32 14.90 31.14
CA ARG A 615 35.89 14.71 31.35
C ARG A 615 35.27 14.45 29.99
N PHE A 616 34.40 13.46 29.95
CA PHE A 616 33.63 13.08 28.77
C PHE A 616 32.37 12.35 29.23
N SER A 617 31.38 12.28 28.35
CA SER A 617 30.16 11.52 28.59
C SER A 617 30.39 10.03 28.33
N ASN A 618 30.53 9.24 29.39
CA ASN A 618 30.67 7.78 29.26
C ASN A 618 29.40 7.13 28.68
N LEU A 619 28.22 7.68 28.94
CA LEU A 619 26.96 7.17 28.41
C LEU A 619 26.94 7.23 26.88
N ILE A 620 27.33 8.36 26.30
CA ILE A 620 27.40 8.55 24.85
C ILE A 620 28.51 7.65 24.25
N SER A 621 29.67 7.58 24.91
CA SER A 621 30.79 6.72 24.50
C SER A 621 30.40 5.25 24.36
N GLN A 622 29.82 4.66 25.41
CA GLN A 622 29.38 3.27 25.37
C GLN A 622 28.28 3.03 24.33
N THR A 623 27.35 3.98 24.18
CA THR A 623 26.29 3.90 23.18
C THR A 623 26.88 3.83 21.76
N LEU A 624 27.84 4.70 21.43
CA LEU A 624 28.50 4.72 20.12
C LEU A 624 29.31 3.45 19.86
N LEU A 625 30.08 2.96 20.84
CA LEU A 625 30.85 1.72 20.71
C LEU A 625 29.97 0.50 20.42
N VAL A 626 28.78 0.44 21.04
CA VAL A 626 27.79 -0.62 20.75
C VAL A 626 27.23 -0.46 19.35
N LEU A 627 26.89 0.76 18.93
CA LEU A 627 26.34 1.02 17.60
C LEU A 627 27.34 0.74 16.46
N LEU A 628 28.62 1.05 16.66
CA LEU A 628 29.70 0.77 15.70
C LEU A 628 29.97 -0.73 15.50
N LYS A 629 29.56 -1.58 16.45
CA LYS A 629 29.71 -3.06 16.38
C LYS A 629 28.41 -3.78 16.02
N ARG A 630 27.27 -3.10 16.07
CA ARG A 630 25.95 -3.69 15.82
C ARG A 630 25.74 -3.91 14.33
N LEU A 631 25.60 -5.18 13.93
CA LEU A 631 25.31 -5.52 12.54
C LEU A 631 23.91 -5.06 12.14
N PRO A 632 23.74 -4.47 10.93
CA PRO A 632 22.43 -4.10 10.42
C PRO A 632 21.58 -5.36 10.12
N PRO A 633 20.24 -5.22 10.06
CA PRO A 633 19.35 -6.32 9.69
C PRO A 633 19.66 -6.93 8.31
N LYS A 634 19.20 -8.17 8.08
CA LYS A 634 19.48 -8.90 6.84
C LYS A 634 19.07 -8.10 5.59
N GLY A 635 19.99 -7.99 4.63
CA GLY A 635 19.76 -7.27 3.37
C GLY A 635 19.97 -5.75 3.44
N LYS A 636 20.27 -5.21 4.63
CA LYS A 636 20.59 -3.79 4.83
C LYS A 636 22.10 -3.64 5.02
N LYS A 637 22.69 -2.57 4.48
CA LYS A 637 24.12 -2.32 4.61
C LYS A 637 24.39 -0.89 5.07
N LEU A 638 25.37 -0.74 5.94
CA LEU A 638 25.69 0.51 6.62
C LEU A 638 27.18 0.83 6.48
N LEU A 639 27.48 2.07 6.09
CA LEU A 639 28.80 2.66 6.13
C LEU A 639 28.80 3.76 7.19
N VAL A 640 29.75 3.73 8.13
CA VAL A 640 29.90 4.78 9.15
C VAL A 640 31.21 5.50 8.95
N PHE A 641 31.18 6.82 8.72
CA PHE A 641 32.34 7.69 8.79
C PHE A 641 32.40 8.36 10.16
N GLY A 642 33.56 8.35 10.80
CA GLY A 642 33.85 9.16 11.98
C GLY A 642 34.88 10.22 11.63
N THR A 643 34.73 11.45 12.12
CA THR A 643 35.78 12.47 12.05
C THR A 643 36.31 12.79 13.44
N THR A 644 37.63 12.99 13.53
CA THR A 644 38.26 13.41 14.79
C THR A 644 39.54 14.22 14.58
N SER A 645 39.78 15.16 15.48
CA SER A 645 41.03 15.89 15.61
C SER A 645 41.90 15.39 16.77
N GLU A 646 41.35 14.61 17.70
CA GLU A 646 41.99 14.21 18.96
C GLU A 646 42.17 12.69 19.04
N LEU A 647 43.16 12.17 18.31
CA LEU A 647 43.41 10.73 18.20
C LEU A 647 43.76 10.08 19.54
N GLY A 648 44.64 10.71 20.33
CA GLY A 648 45.11 10.14 21.60
C GLY A 648 43.99 9.90 22.60
N PHE A 649 42.96 10.76 22.60
CA PHE A 649 41.78 10.59 23.43
C PHE A 649 40.91 9.42 22.95
N LEU A 650 40.60 9.34 21.66
CA LEU A 650 39.76 8.26 21.13
C LEU A 650 40.40 6.88 21.24
N ASP A 651 41.72 6.80 21.09
CA ASP A 651 42.48 5.57 21.29
C ASP A 651 42.34 5.06 22.73
N SER A 652 42.44 5.97 23.72
CA SER A 652 42.26 5.62 25.13
C SER A 652 40.86 5.07 25.49
N LEU A 653 39.85 5.39 24.68
CA LEU A 653 38.48 4.93 24.83
C LEU A 653 38.17 3.63 24.04
N GLY A 654 39.12 3.14 23.25
CA GLY A 654 38.94 1.94 22.42
C GLY A 654 38.10 2.16 21.16
N PHE A 655 37.95 3.42 20.70
CA PHE A 655 37.30 3.71 19.43
C PHE A 655 38.16 3.29 18.23
N TYR A 656 39.49 3.37 18.35
CA TYR A 656 40.41 2.99 17.27
C TYR A 656 40.16 1.55 16.81
N ASP A 657 40.03 0.61 17.76
CA ASP A 657 39.72 -0.81 17.48
C ASP A 657 38.28 -1.06 17.03
N ALA A 658 37.36 -0.11 17.25
CA ALA A 658 35.96 -0.23 16.84
C ALA A 658 35.76 0.18 15.37
N PHE A 659 36.64 1.02 14.82
CA PHE A 659 36.63 1.37 13.40
C PHE A 659 37.38 0.31 12.57
N SER A 660 36.86 -0.01 11.39
CA SER A 660 37.44 -1.03 10.52
C SER A 660 38.68 -0.53 9.78
N VAL A 661 38.68 0.75 9.42
CA VAL A 661 39.74 1.40 8.64
C VAL A 661 39.94 2.82 9.17
N THR A 662 41.18 3.29 9.19
CA THR A 662 41.51 4.66 9.57
C THR A 662 42.31 5.34 8.47
N TYR A 663 41.93 6.56 8.09
CA TYR A 663 42.64 7.37 7.11
C TYR A 663 43.07 8.69 7.73
N HIS A 664 44.37 8.97 7.63
CA HIS A 664 44.97 10.22 8.07
C HIS A 664 44.88 11.28 6.99
N ILE A 665 44.25 12.41 7.31
CA ILE A 665 44.11 13.58 6.43
C ILE A 665 45.24 14.56 6.77
N PRO A 666 46.27 14.67 5.90
CA PRO A 666 47.42 15.50 6.16
C PRO A 666 47.09 16.99 5.98
N THR A 667 47.92 17.84 6.55
CA THR A 667 48.03 19.27 6.22
C THR A 667 48.54 19.48 4.79
N LEU A 668 48.28 20.66 4.25
CA LEU A 668 48.76 21.06 2.93
C LEU A 668 50.28 21.24 3.01
N LYS A 669 51.02 20.57 2.12
CA LYS A 669 52.44 20.88 1.88
C LYS A 669 52.55 21.96 0.81
N THR A 670 53.71 22.58 0.67
CA THR A 670 54.01 23.59 -0.37
C THR A 670 53.44 23.25 -1.75
N ASN A 671 53.66 22.03 -2.26
CA ASN A 671 53.16 21.63 -3.59
C ASN A 671 51.62 21.54 -3.67
N ASP A 672 50.98 21.14 -2.57
CA ASP A 672 49.52 21.03 -2.51
C ASP A 672 48.91 22.43 -2.34
N ALA A 673 49.52 23.29 -1.52
CA ALA A 673 49.14 24.70 -1.36
C ALA A 673 49.25 25.47 -2.68
N LYS A 674 50.33 25.26 -3.44
CA LYS A 674 50.51 25.83 -4.78
C LYS A 674 49.33 25.49 -5.70
N LYS A 675 48.96 24.22 -5.81
CA LYS A 675 47.80 23.77 -6.62
C LYS A 675 46.49 24.44 -6.21
N VAL A 676 46.27 24.60 -4.90
CA VAL A 676 45.07 25.27 -4.38
C VAL A 676 45.08 26.76 -4.72
N LEU A 677 46.21 27.44 -4.58
CA LEU A 677 46.36 28.86 -4.93
C LEU A 677 46.20 29.12 -6.44
N GLU A 678 46.73 28.23 -7.28
CA GLU A 678 46.54 28.25 -8.73
C GLU A 678 45.06 28.13 -9.12
N GLN A 679 44.32 27.24 -8.46
CA GLN A 679 42.87 27.05 -8.69
C GLN A 679 42.05 28.28 -8.30
N LEU A 680 42.42 28.94 -7.19
CA LEU A 680 41.72 30.12 -6.71
C LEU A 680 42.07 31.37 -7.53
N ASN A 681 43.18 31.36 -8.27
CA ASN A 681 43.62 32.43 -9.17
C ASN A 681 43.68 33.83 -8.50
N VAL A 682 44.08 33.88 -7.23
CA VAL A 682 44.03 35.09 -6.39
C VAL A 682 45.34 35.88 -6.38
N PHE A 683 46.46 35.20 -6.65
CA PHE A 683 47.81 35.78 -6.70
C PHE A 683 48.29 35.96 -8.14
N ALA A 684 49.34 36.76 -8.35
CA ALA A 684 50.08 36.82 -9.61
C ALA A 684 50.98 35.59 -9.75
N ASP A 685 51.20 35.10 -10.97
CA ASP A 685 51.94 33.84 -11.22
C ASP A 685 53.36 33.83 -10.59
N GLU A 686 54.00 34.99 -10.48
CA GLU A 686 55.32 35.17 -9.87
C GLU A 686 55.29 35.04 -8.33
N ASP A 687 54.16 35.34 -7.71
CA ASP A 687 53.99 35.37 -6.24
C ASP A 687 53.46 34.04 -5.67
N ILE A 688 52.90 33.15 -6.51
CA ILE A 688 52.29 31.88 -6.09
C ILE A 688 53.31 30.99 -5.37
N ASP A 689 54.52 30.88 -5.89
CA ASP A 689 55.57 30.01 -5.31
C ASP A 689 55.98 30.49 -3.91
N ALA A 690 56.20 31.79 -3.74
CA ALA A 690 56.55 32.39 -2.46
C ALA A 690 55.40 32.31 -1.43
N ALA A 691 54.16 32.50 -1.88
CA ALA A 691 52.98 32.31 -1.04
C ALA A 691 52.78 30.85 -0.62
N ALA A 692 53.04 29.89 -1.52
CA ALA A 692 52.94 28.47 -1.22
C ALA A 692 53.99 27.99 -0.21
N GLU A 693 55.22 28.51 -0.27
CA GLU A 693 56.27 28.22 0.72
C GLU A 693 55.88 28.73 2.11
N ALA A 694 55.24 29.89 2.20
CA ALA A 694 54.77 30.47 3.46
C ALA A 694 53.62 29.68 4.11
N LEU A 695 52.92 28.85 3.33
CA LEU A 695 51.76 28.06 3.74
C LEU A 695 52.09 26.59 4.01
N ASP A 696 53.38 26.22 4.10
CA ASP A 696 53.78 24.85 4.38
C ASP A 696 53.24 24.36 5.73
N ASP A 697 52.77 23.11 5.75
CA ASP A 697 52.15 22.44 6.90
C ASP A 697 50.86 23.11 7.43
N MET A 698 50.14 23.88 6.60
CA MET A 698 48.93 24.58 7.01
C MET A 698 47.63 23.77 6.72
N PRO A 699 46.64 23.78 7.65
CA PRO A 699 45.31 23.22 7.37
C PRO A 699 44.51 24.06 6.35
N ILE A 700 43.73 23.38 5.50
CA ILE A 700 42.99 24.01 4.40
C ILE A 700 42.01 25.12 4.84
N LYS A 701 41.25 24.94 5.94
CA LYS A 701 40.31 26.00 6.37
C LYS A 701 41.04 27.26 6.85
N LYS A 702 42.25 27.11 7.43
CA LYS A 702 43.08 28.26 7.82
C LYS A 702 43.61 29.01 6.59
N LEU A 703 44.00 28.27 5.55
CA LEU A 703 44.39 28.85 4.26
C LEU A 703 43.25 29.67 3.64
N TYR A 704 42.02 29.15 3.62
CA TYR A 704 40.86 29.92 3.11
C TYR A 704 40.60 31.19 3.92
N MET A 705 40.62 31.10 5.24
CA MET A 705 40.46 32.26 6.11
C MET A 705 41.54 33.32 5.85
N LEU A 706 42.80 32.90 5.68
CA LEU A 706 43.90 33.79 5.33
C LEU A 706 43.72 34.48 3.98
N ILE A 707 43.28 33.73 2.97
CA ILE A 707 43.01 34.28 1.64
C ILE A 707 41.84 35.26 1.70
N GLU A 708 40.77 34.96 2.43
CA GLU A 708 39.64 35.88 2.61
C GLU A 708 40.05 37.16 3.33
N MET A 709 40.88 37.07 4.39
CA MET A 709 41.43 38.23 5.07
C MET A 709 42.31 39.06 4.13
N ALA A 710 43.20 38.42 3.38
CA ALA A 710 44.08 39.09 2.44
C ALA A 710 43.31 39.69 1.24
N ALA A 711 42.19 39.10 0.84
CA ALA A 711 41.31 39.55 -0.24
C ALA A 711 40.44 40.75 0.14
N GLN A 712 40.30 41.11 1.42
CA GLN A 712 39.61 42.36 1.78
C GLN A 712 40.45 43.61 1.43
N GLY A 713 41.77 43.44 1.34
CA GLY A 713 42.74 44.52 1.12
C GLY A 713 42.86 45.47 2.31
N GLU A 714 43.85 46.38 2.26
CA GLU A 714 44.18 47.29 3.38
C GLU A 714 43.05 48.28 3.75
N GLN A 715 42.13 48.59 2.83
CA GLN A 715 41.03 49.54 3.05
C GLN A 715 39.62 48.91 3.03
N GLY A 716 39.51 47.58 2.85
CA GLY A 716 38.24 46.87 2.74
C GLY A 716 37.57 47.03 1.36
N GLY A 717 36.74 46.04 0.97
CA GLY A 717 35.86 46.11 -0.21
C GLY A 717 36.46 45.67 -1.56
N SER A 718 37.67 45.12 -1.58
CA SER A 718 38.33 44.63 -2.81
C SER A 718 38.11 43.15 -3.13
N SER A 719 37.37 42.41 -2.29
CA SER A 719 37.22 40.95 -2.40
C SER A 719 36.58 40.51 -3.72
N GLU A 720 35.54 41.19 -4.18
CA GLU A 720 34.82 40.84 -5.42
C GLU A 720 35.68 41.12 -6.68
N ALA A 721 36.53 42.15 -6.65
CA ALA A 721 37.49 42.45 -7.71
C ALA A 721 38.61 41.39 -7.78
N ILE A 722 39.02 40.88 -6.62
CA ILE A 722 40.07 39.87 -6.49
C ILE A 722 39.57 38.48 -6.94
N TYR A 723 38.40 38.03 -6.48
CA TYR A 723 37.83 36.75 -6.92
C TYR A 723 37.35 36.76 -8.38
N SER A 724 37.02 37.92 -8.95
CA SER A 724 36.75 38.06 -10.40
C SER A 724 38.01 38.17 -11.27
N GLY A 725 39.20 38.09 -10.65
CA GLY A 725 40.50 38.13 -11.33
C GLY A 725 40.88 39.51 -11.88
N LYS A 726 40.18 40.57 -11.51
CA LYS A 726 40.47 41.96 -11.93
C LYS A 726 41.62 42.57 -11.12
N GLU A 727 41.76 42.15 -9.87
CA GLU A 727 42.85 42.53 -8.97
C GLU A 727 43.51 41.28 -8.38
N LYS A 728 44.76 41.40 -7.95
CA LYS A 728 45.54 40.32 -7.34
C LYS A 728 45.97 40.71 -5.93
N ILE A 729 46.05 39.74 -5.02
CA ILE A 729 46.54 39.98 -3.66
C ILE A 729 48.02 40.34 -3.72
N LYS A 730 48.40 41.45 -3.08
CA LYS A 730 49.81 41.81 -2.89
C LYS A 730 50.45 40.90 -1.86
N ILE A 731 51.61 40.34 -2.19
CA ILE A 731 52.31 39.39 -1.31
C ILE A 731 52.71 40.00 0.04
N SER A 732 53.02 41.30 0.10
CA SER A 732 53.35 42.00 1.35
C SER A 732 52.17 42.00 2.34
N HIS A 733 50.98 42.34 1.86
CA HIS A 733 49.74 42.33 2.66
C HIS A 733 49.37 40.91 3.11
N PHE A 734 49.62 39.92 2.25
CA PHE A 734 49.42 38.52 2.61
C PHE A 734 50.33 38.07 3.76
N TYR A 735 51.61 38.47 3.77
CA TYR A 735 52.52 38.18 4.88
C TYR A 735 52.09 38.87 6.18
N ASP A 736 51.56 40.09 6.12
CA ASP A 736 51.04 40.80 7.29
C ASP A 736 49.84 40.03 7.89
N CYS A 737 48.86 39.61 7.06
CA CYS A 737 47.75 38.77 7.50
C CYS A 737 48.22 37.41 8.05
N LEU A 738 49.26 36.82 7.47
CA LEU A 738 49.83 35.56 7.93
C LEU A 738 50.43 35.67 9.33
N GLN A 739 51.11 36.79 9.65
CA GLN A 739 51.61 37.04 11.01
C GLN A 739 50.49 37.14 12.04
N ASP A 740 49.33 37.70 11.67
CA ASP A 740 48.18 37.84 12.55
C ASP A 740 47.51 36.48 12.86
N VAL A 741 47.46 35.56 11.90
CA VAL A 741 46.83 34.24 12.08
C VAL A 741 47.75 33.22 12.77
N VAL A 742 49.07 33.33 12.59
CA VAL A 742 50.06 32.42 13.19
C VAL A 742 50.36 32.77 14.67
N ARG A 743 49.99 33.97 15.14
CA ARG A 743 50.23 34.43 16.53
C ARG A 743 49.25 33.93 17.60
N ILE A 744 48.46 32.89 17.34
CA ILE A 744 47.50 32.30 18.30
C ILE A 744 47.90 30.88 18.71
#